data_AF-A0A8T4EGY2-F1
#
_entry.id   AF-A0A8T4EGY2-F1
#
_cell.length_a   1.000
_cell.length_b   1.000
_cell.length_c   1.000
_cell.angle_alpha   90.00
_cell.angle_beta   90.00
_cell.angle_gamma   90.00
#
_symmetry.space_group_name_H-M   'P 1'
#
loop_
_entity.id
_entity.type
_entity.pdbx_description
1 polymer ?
#
loop_
_entity_poly.entity_id
_entity_poly.type
_entity_poly.pdbx_seq_one_letter_code
_entity_poly.pdbx_strand_id
1 'polypeptide(L)'
;MQKDLIFVFFLFLLVISASDQNRMQENTIDFEPMKFVLSHTEMPIYELVTPEVNESYVQSLASSLFGLHDLVAQVTEGIYFVNWSNSYLEVDSSDGSIWFADYDRLWNVSSGDALPNATECQEMAESWLDEKGLVPANADFVGVLGTTNMTIYNVDTHVTHSKLLNYHFNYNFVIPDNDIPIAESSAGIKVVIGEAGEVSGPAQNVVGFNWKWRDINPTPYSTAVLIEFDSILETYGIPSDSVVTYSLMYKTGEEDSNNDLLYPVYDVTLTETNDGYVIEYNLEFAATEFQPYTGIIQPSGPIIKQPGEPITFDCIAQFGTPPYKYQWYSPHDGVLSYSENFTTTSLSEVIKENTIIPHPIILTVQDANKMECYDLVAVTIDSTAVASIDPNIVIIALGSIALLVVFLILVKKKGFLVVPFLFLIFSAFMFLPITSAYSQDDVTNEFRPRAPTGAFDDDTKEVGVEWVGNSYDDSPLWNSPIDAGKFYHHMATTGGYSQEFNWGEWNAWETDFRATEFNGNDSEWIDAVDIVFYKGHGNPCSITFTSEHDDEYLYFSDLKLGDGDLETLAMESCDVMPLYGPCGSLWSLWGPVLQGVHQICGFATSAKNTPSMGMEFALQMTGLYPLPALTIVESWFKAGYIHQNSDKIVAVFYGTNSTNPFQPQLDDPINDHAKGFGYVCSDPTPDAMGWYVYITSNC
;
A
#
# COMPACT_ATOMS: atom_id res chain seq x y z
N MET A 1 59.15 27.51 43.72
CA MET A 1 59.17 27.18 42.28
C MET A 1 58.91 25.70 41.97
N GLN A 2 59.42 24.71 42.73
CA GLN A 2 59.16 23.29 42.43
C GLN A 2 57.77 22.76 42.85
N LYS A 3 57.07 23.38 43.80
CA LYS A 3 55.71 22.92 44.22
C LYS A 3 54.58 23.45 43.33
N ASP A 4 54.77 24.60 42.70
CA ASP A 4 53.76 25.20 41.81
C ASP A 4 53.74 24.53 40.43
N LEU A 5 54.89 23.98 39.98
CA LEU A 5 54.98 23.24 38.72
C LEU A 5 54.26 21.88 38.79
N ILE A 6 54.27 21.22 39.95
CA ILE A 6 53.61 19.92 40.18
C ILE A 6 52.08 20.08 40.20
N PHE A 7 51.57 21.21 40.71
CA PHE A 7 50.14 21.48 40.73
C PHE A 7 49.57 21.79 39.34
N VAL A 8 50.34 22.50 38.49
CA VAL A 8 49.97 22.76 37.09
C VAL A 8 50.04 21.46 36.27
N PHE A 9 51.00 20.58 36.55
CA PHE A 9 51.12 19.29 35.88
C PHE A 9 49.97 18.32 36.26
N PHE A 10 49.51 18.33 37.52
CA PHE A 10 48.33 17.56 37.95
C PHE A 10 47.00 18.12 37.39
N LEU A 11 46.88 19.44 37.21
CA LEU A 11 45.72 20.03 36.54
C LEU A 11 45.69 19.67 35.05
N PHE A 12 46.85 19.61 34.39
CA PHE A 12 46.94 19.16 32.99
C PHE A 12 46.59 17.68 32.84
N LEU A 13 46.96 16.83 33.82
CA LEU A 13 46.60 15.42 33.85
C LEU A 13 45.10 15.16 34.15
N LEU A 14 44.45 16.02 34.94
CA LEU A 14 42.99 15.93 35.18
C LEU A 14 42.15 16.46 34.01
N VAL A 15 42.66 17.41 33.23
CA VAL A 15 42.02 17.87 31.99
C VAL A 15 42.19 16.85 30.86
N ILE A 16 43.26 16.06 30.87
CA ILE A 16 43.48 14.97 29.90
C ILE A 16 42.75 13.67 30.33
N SER A 17 42.43 13.46 31.61
CA SER A 17 41.68 12.27 32.05
C SER A 17 40.15 12.39 31.93
N ALA A 18 39.63 13.56 31.57
CA ALA A 18 38.21 13.75 31.26
C ALA A 18 37.91 13.67 29.75
N SER A 19 38.94 13.46 28.92
CA SER A 19 38.79 13.21 27.48
C SER A 19 38.78 11.72 27.12
N ASP A 20 38.75 10.81 28.10
CA ASP A 20 38.30 9.44 27.83
C ASP A 20 36.79 9.50 27.65
N GLN A 21 36.44 9.72 26.38
CA GLN A 21 35.10 9.68 25.88
C GLN A 21 34.43 8.40 26.37
N ASN A 22 33.39 8.54 27.20
CA ASN A 22 32.17 7.83 26.89
C ASN A 22 31.77 8.32 25.49
N ARG A 23 32.33 7.68 24.48
CA ARG A 23 31.75 7.58 23.16
C ARG A 23 30.43 6.87 23.43
N MET A 24 29.38 7.64 23.79
CA MET A 24 28.09 7.27 23.25
C MET A 24 28.33 7.33 21.76
N GLN A 25 28.36 6.14 21.18
CA GLN A 25 28.41 5.96 19.75
C GLN A 25 27.19 6.74 19.26
N GLU A 26 27.38 7.98 18.82
CA GLU A 26 26.60 8.48 17.70
C GLU A 26 26.85 7.41 16.66
N ASN A 27 25.94 6.44 16.56
CA ASN A 27 25.78 5.64 15.36
C ASN A 27 25.36 6.65 14.29
N THR A 28 26.33 7.46 13.86
CA THR A 28 26.40 7.97 12.51
C THR A 28 26.51 6.70 11.70
N ILE A 29 25.35 6.14 11.35
CA ILE A 29 25.26 5.21 10.25
C ILE A 29 25.78 6.05 9.09
N ASP A 30 27.05 5.85 8.73
CA ASP A 30 27.60 6.47 7.53
C ASP A 30 26.68 6.04 6.41
N PHE A 31 25.97 7.00 5.81
CA PHE A 31 25.15 6.75 4.63
C PHE A 31 26.08 6.17 3.56
N GLU A 32 25.98 4.86 3.33
CA GLU A 32 26.54 4.24 2.14
C GLU A 32 25.56 4.56 1.01
N PRO A 33 25.91 5.44 0.05
CA PRO A 33 25.04 5.69 -1.08
C PRO A 33 24.76 4.35 -1.75
N MET A 34 23.49 4.06 -1.99
CA MET A 34 23.04 2.90 -2.75
C MET A 34 23.84 2.79 -4.06
N LYS A 35 24.45 1.63 -4.31
CA LYS A 35 25.37 1.40 -5.43
C LYS A 35 24.75 0.41 -6.42
N PHE A 36 23.85 0.90 -7.25
CA PHE A 36 23.43 0.16 -8.43
C PHE A 36 24.63 -0.09 -9.36
N VAL A 37 24.78 -1.33 -9.84
CA VAL A 37 25.79 -1.69 -10.83
C VAL A 37 25.10 -1.75 -12.19
N LEU A 38 25.48 -0.83 -13.08
CA LEU A 38 25.00 -0.82 -14.45
C LEU A 38 25.73 -1.89 -15.28
N SER A 39 24.96 -2.67 -16.04
CA SER A 39 25.46 -3.67 -16.97
C SER A 39 26.01 -3.02 -18.26
N HIS A 40 26.44 -3.84 -19.22
CA HIS A 40 26.76 -3.40 -20.58
C HIS A 40 25.58 -3.56 -21.56
N THR A 41 24.43 -3.99 -21.05
CA THR A 41 23.23 -4.27 -21.84
C THR A 41 22.34 -3.02 -21.85
N GLU A 42 22.01 -2.54 -23.04
CA GLU A 42 20.98 -1.52 -23.23
C GLU A 42 19.65 -2.19 -23.57
N MET A 43 18.60 -1.74 -22.89
CA MET A 43 17.24 -2.20 -23.11
C MET A 43 16.44 -1.12 -23.85
N PRO A 44 15.67 -1.48 -24.89
CA PRO A 44 14.79 -0.53 -25.56
C PRO A 44 13.62 -0.15 -24.65
N ILE A 45 13.25 1.13 -24.68
CA ILE A 45 12.00 1.67 -24.14
C ILE A 45 11.09 1.91 -25.33
N TYR A 46 9.88 1.36 -25.31
CA TYR A 46 8.95 1.51 -26.42
C TYR A 46 7.84 2.50 -26.10
N GLU A 47 7.32 3.15 -27.13
CA GLU A 47 6.08 3.91 -27.07
C GLU A 47 4.94 3.01 -27.55
N LEU A 48 3.78 3.10 -26.89
CA LEU A 48 2.57 2.38 -27.23
C LEU A 48 1.65 3.26 -28.07
N VAL A 49 0.95 2.64 -29.02
CA VAL A 49 -0.02 3.32 -29.87
C VAL A 49 -1.38 3.26 -29.20
N THR A 50 -1.80 4.37 -28.60
CA THR A 50 -3.12 4.52 -28.00
C THR A 50 -4.19 4.63 -29.11
N PRO A 51 -5.22 3.76 -29.11
CA PRO A 51 -6.25 3.78 -30.13
C PRO A 51 -7.20 4.97 -29.96
N GLU A 52 -7.81 5.42 -31.05
CA GLU A 52 -8.86 6.44 -31.00
C GLU A 52 -10.19 5.80 -30.57
N VAL A 53 -10.64 6.13 -29.36
CA VAL A 53 -11.92 5.66 -28.81
C VAL A 53 -12.98 6.76 -28.93
N ASN A 54 -14.15 6.41 -29.47
CA ASN A 54 -15.33 7.27 -29.57
C ASN A 54 -16.62 6.46 -29.48
N GLU A 55 -17.78 7.12 -29.41
CA GLU A 55 -19.07 6.43 -29.22
C GLU A 55 -19.38 5.42 -30.35
N SER A 56 -19.05 5.77 -31.59
CA SER A 56 -19.30 4.90 -32.76
C SER A 56 -18.43 3.64 -32.72
N TYR A 57 -17.19 3.76 -32.22
CA TYR A 57 -16.29 2.64 -32.01
C TYR A 57 -16.87 1.67 -30.97
N VAL A 58 -17.27 2.16 -29.79
CA VAL A 58 -17.83 1.31 -28.72
C VAL A 58 -19.15 0.67 -29.11
N GLN A 59 -20.05 1.39 -29.79
CA GLN A 59 -21.28 0.80 -30.34
C GLN A 59 -20.98 -0.32 -31.34
N SER A 60 -19.96 -0.13 -32.18
CA SER A 60 -19.56 -1.14 -33.15
C SER A 60 -19.05 -2.39 -32.43
N LEU A 61 -18.18 -2.23 -31.42
CA LEU A 61 -17.70 -3.34 -30.59
C LEU A 61 -18.84 -4.10 -29.91
N ALA A 62 -19.76 -3.40 -29.26
CA ALA A 62 -20.93 -4.01 -28.60
C ALA A 62 -21.73 -4.90 -29.57
N SER A 63 -21.95 -4.38 -30.78
CA SER A 63 -22.70 -5.11 -31.80
C SER A 63 -21.91 -6.29 -32.39
N SER A 64 -20.61 -6.13 -32.64
CA SER A 64 -19.81 -7.15 -33.33
C SER A 64 -19.33 -8.27 -32.42
N LEU A 65 -19.01 -7.94 -31.16
CA LEU A 65 -18.48 -8.87 -30.18
C LEU A 65 -19.60 -9.62 -29.45
N PHE A 66 -20.64 -8.91 -29.03
CA PHE A 66 -21.66 -9.41 -28.11
C PHE A 66 -23.08 -9.39 -28.71
N GLY A 67 -23.26 -8.96 -29.96
CA GLY A 67 -24.59 -8.93 -30.59
C GLY A 67 -25.54 -7.91 -29.97
N LEU A 68 -25.01 -6.92 -29.24
CA LEU A 68 -25.80 -5.89 -28.59
C LEU A 68 -26.10 -4.78 -29.59
N HIS A 69 -27.36 -4.69 -30.01
CA HIS A 69 -27.83 -3.76 -31.03
C HIS A 69 -28.71 -2.65 -30.44
N ASP A 70 -28.90 -1.57 -31.22
CA ASP A 70 -29.78 -0.44 -30.89
C ASP A 70 -29.42 0.30 -29.57
N LEU A 71 -28.17 0.19 -29.13
CA LEU A 71 -27.63 0.90 -27.96
C LEU A 71 -26.96 2.22 -28.35
N VAL A 72 -27.02 3.19 -27.45
CA VAL A 72 -26.29 4.46 -27.57
C VAL A 72 -25.13 4.45 -26.58
N ALA A 73 -23.90 4.54 -27.10
CA ALA A 73 -22.74 4.68 -26.23
C ALA A 73 -22.77 6.04 -25.53
N GLN A 74 -22.33 6.03 -24.28
CA GLN A 74 -22.18 7.19 -23.42
C GLN A 74 -20.71 7.33 -23.05
N VAL A 75 -20.34 8.49 -22.51
CA VAL A 75 -18.97 8.77 -22.07
C VAL A 75 -19.00 9.47 -20.73
N THR A 76 -18.10 9.08 -19.84
CA THR A 76 -17.81 9.75 -18.57
C THR A 76 -16.35 9.56 -18.24
N GLU A 77 -15.66 10.65 -17.86
CA GLU A 77 -14.25 10.62 -17.42
C GLU A 77 -13.27 9.84 -18.31
N GLY A 78 -13.50 9.83 -19.64
CA GLY A 78 -12.65 9.10 -20.58
C GLY A 78 -13.05 7.64 -20.82
N ILE A 79 -14.01 7.12 -20.06
CA ILE A 79 -14.61 5.79 -20.27
C ILE A 79 -15.81 5.92 -21.19
N TYR A 80 -15.76 5.24 -22.33
CA TYR A 80 -16.88 5.10 -23.27
C TYR A 80 -17.56 3.77 -23.04
N PHE A 81 -18.88 3.76 -22.88
CA PHE A 81 -19.57 2.54 -22.51
C PHE A 81 -20.96 2.40 -23.12
N VAL A 82 -21.43 1.16 -23.21
CA VAL A 82 -22.85 0.84 -23.43
C VAL A 82 -23.34 -0.03 -22.27
N ASN A 83 -24.60 0.18 -21.89
CA ASN A 83 -25.28 -0.68 -20.93
C ASN A 83 -26.44 -1.41 -21.60
N TRP A 84 -26.69 -2.64 -21.14
CA TRP A 84 -27.84 -3.43 -21.56
C TRP A 84 -28.28 -4.31 -20.39
N SER A 85 -29.38 -3.92 -19.73
CA SER A 85 -29.78 -4.54 -18.46
C SER A 85 -28.63 -4.45 -17.44
N ASN A 86 -28.14 -5.59 -16.95
CA ASN A 86 -27.03 -5.70 -16.02
C ASN A 86 -25.70 -6.09 -16.71
N SER A 87 -25.64 -5.95 -18.04
CA SER A 87 -24.42 -6.12 -18.81
C SER A 87 -23.82 -4.78 -19.23
N TYR A 88 -22.51 -4.66 -19.10
CA TYR A 88 -21.74 -3.45 -19.39
C TYR A 88 -20.61 -3.78 -20.35
N LEU A 89 -20.41 -2.91 -21.34
CA LEU A 89 -19.19 -2.86 -22.13
C LEU A 89 -18.59 -1.47 -21.94
N GLU A 90 -17.40 -1.41 -21.38
CA GLU A 90 -16.59 -0.22 -21.12
C GLU A 90 -15.34 -0.27 -22.00
N VAL A 91 -14.95 0.89 -22.52
CA VAL A 91 -13.69 1.08 -23.24
C VAL A 91 -13.04 2.36 -22.72
N ASP A 92 -11.84 2.24 -22.16
CA ASP A 92 -11.08 3.40 -21.74
C ASP A 92 -10.40 4.05 -22.95
N SER A 93 -10.52 5.38 -23.08
CA SER A 93 -9.82 6.15 -24.10
C SER A 93 -8.37 6.48 -23.76
N SER A 94 -7.94 6.26 -22.51
CA SER A 94 -6.56 6.45 -22.07
C SER A 94 -5.61 5.42 -22.71
N ASP A 95 -6.06 4.17 -22.81
CA ASP A 95 -5.24 3.05 -23.30
C ASP A 95 -5.97 2.12 -24.28
N GLY A 96 -7.28 2.28 -24.49
CA GLY A 96 -8.08 1.43 -25.36
C GLY A 96 -8.51 0.10 -24.75
N SER A 97 -8.27 -0.12 -23.45
CA SER A 97 -8.67 -1.33 -22.74
C SER A 97 -10.18 -1.52 -22.80
N ILE A 98 -10.60 -2.78 -22.88
CA ILE A 98 -12.01 -3.16 -22.99
C ILE A 98 -12.38 -4.01 -21.78
N TRP A 99 -13.42 -3.60 -21.06
CA TRP A 99 -14.07 -4.41 -20.04
C TRP A 99 -15.48 -4.75 -20.47
N PHE A 100 -15.85 -6.03 -20.40
CA PHE A 100 -17.24 -6.47 -20.51
C PHE A 100 -17.58 -7.38 -19.35
N ALA A 101 -18.75 -7.17 -18.77
CA ALA A 101 -19.30 -8.01 -17.72
C ALA A 101 -20.80 -8.14 -17.91
N ASP A 102 -21.32 -9.35 -17.73
CA ASP A 102 -22.75 -9.62 -17.55
C ASP A 102 -22.99 -10.05 -16.10
N TYR A 103 -23.26 -9.09 -15.22
CA TYR A 103 -23.37 -9.33 -13.77
C TYR A 103 -24.58 -10.19 -13.39
N ASP A 104 -25.54 -10.41 -14.30
CA ASP A 104 -26.60 -11.41 -14.08
C ASP A 104 -26.02 -12.85 -14.04
N ARG A 105 -24.80 -13.07 -14.55
CA ARG A 105 -24.16 -14.39 -14.66
C ARG A 105 -22.71 -14.45 -14.16
N LEU A 106 -21.94 -13.38 -14.33
CA LEU A 106 -20.57 -13.25 -13.82
C LEU A 106 -20.64 -13.10 -12.30
N TRP A 107 -19.93 -13.97 -11.57
CA TRP A 107 -19.87 -13.97 -10.09
C TRP A 107 -21.21 -14.16 -9.36
N ASN A 108 -22.33 -14.28 -10.09
CA ASN A 108 -23.63 -14.55 -9.52
C ASN A 108 -23.70 -15.98 -8.97
N VAL A 109 -23.78 -16.11 -7.65
CA VAL A 109 -23.87 -17.39 -6.93
C VAL A 109 -25.12 -18.21 -7.25
N SER A 110 -26.13 -17.59 -7.86
CA SER A 110 -27.34 -18.27 -8.34
C SER A 110 -27.14 -18.98 -9.67
N SER A 111 -26.03 -18.73 -10.36
CA SER A 111 -25.67 -19.34 -11.65
C SER A 111 -24.79 -20.60 -11.47
N GLY A 112 -24.43 -21.26 -12.57
CA GLY A 112 -23.42 -22.33 -12.64
C GLY A 112 -23.96 -23.78 -12.65
N ASP A 113 -25.26 -23.99 -12.52
CA ASP A 113 -25.94 -25.31 -12.55
C ASP A 113 -25.87 -26.02 -13.92
N ALA A 114 -25.70 -25.28 -15.01
CA ALA A 114 -25.66 -25.70 -16.40
C ALA A 114 -24.36 -25.29 -17.12
N LEU A 115 -23.29 -25.07 -16.36
CA LEU A 115 -21.97 -24.74 -16.90
C LEU A 115 -21.40 -25.93 -17.70
N PRO A 116 -20.95 -25.74 -18.96
CA PRO A 116 -20.25 -26.79 -19.71
C PRO A 116 -18.94 -27.20 -19.02
N ASN A 117 -18.36 -28.32 -19.46
CA ASN A 117 -17.09 -28.74 -18.87
C ASN A 117 -15.92 -27.85 -19.34
N ALA A 118 -14.79 -27.90 -18.62
CA ALA A 118 -13.62 -27.05 -18.88
C ALA A 118 -13.12 -27.09 -20.35
N THR A 119 -13.08 -28.27 -20.98
CA THR A 119 -12.62 -28.40 -22.37
C THR A 119 -13.58 -27.73 -23.34
N GLU A 120 -14.88 -27.92 -23.16
CA GLU A 120 -15.90 -27.24 -23.97
C GLU A 120 -15.84 -25.72 -23.80
N CYS A 121 -15.68 -25.25 -22.57
CA CYS A 121 -15.53 -23.82 -22.27
C CYS A 121 -14.26 -23.23 -22.92
N GLN A 122 -13.15 -23.97 -22.94
CA GLN A 122 -11.92 -23.54 -23.62
C GLN A 122 -12.13 -23.41 -25.13
N GLU A 123 -12.72 -24.42 -25.76
CA GLU A 123 -13.04 -24.39 -27.19
C GLU A 123 -13.96 -23.22 -27.55
N MET A 124 -14.91 -22.88 -26.66
CA MET A 124 -15.78 -21.72 -26.83
C MET A 124 -15.01 -20.40 -26.76
N ALA A 125 -14.13 -20.23 -25.77
CA ALA A 125 -13.32 -19.02 -25.61
C ALA A 125 -12.37 -18.82 -26.80
N GLU A 126 -11.62 -19.86 -27.18
CA GLU A 126 -10.70 -19.85 -28.32
C GLU A 126 -11.45 -19.57 -29.63
N SER A 127 -12.56 -20.28 -29.89
CA SER A 127 -13.35 -20.07 -31.10
C SER A 127 -13.93 -18.66 -31.18
N TRP A 128 -14.37 -18.07 -30.07
CA TRP A 128 -14.89 -16.71 -30.06
C TRP A 128 -13.78 -15.69 -30.32
N LEU A 129 -12.63 -15.81 -29.64
CA LEU A 129 -11.48 -14.95 -29.85
C LEU A 129 -10.96 -15.00 -31.30
N ASP A 130 -10.85 -16.20 -31.87
CA ASP A 130 -10.43 -16.41 -33.26
C ASP A 130 -11.42 -15.83 -34.26
N GLU A 131 -12.73 -16.07 -34.07
CA GLU A 131 -13.78 -15.54 -34.96
C GLU A 131 -13.77 -14.00 -34.97
N LYS A 132 -13.50 -13.38 -33.81
CA LYS A 132 -13.48 -11.93 -33.66
C LYS A 132 -12.13 -11.29 -33.99
N GLY A 133 -11.08 -12.09 -34.21
CA GLY A 133 -9.73 -11.60 -34.50
C GLY A 133 -9.13 -10.81 -33.34
N LEU A 134 -9.42 -11.22 -32.10
CA LEU A 134 -9.05 -10.52 -30.88
C LEU A 134 -7.68 -10.92 -30.30
N VAL A 135 -7.01 -11.93 -30.88
CA VAL A 135 -5.72 -12.45 -30.42
C VAL A 135 -4.60 -11.92 -31.33
N PRO A 136 -3.76 -10.98 -30.86
CA PRO A 136 -2.58 -10.56 -31.61
C PRO A 136 -1.56 -11.69 -31.75
N ALA A 137 -0.67 -11.59 -32.74
CA ALA A 137 0.26 -12.66 -33.08
C ALA A 137 1.31 -12.97 -32.00
N ASN A 138 1.51 -12.05 -31.05
CA ASN A 138 2.44 -12.16 -29.92
C ASN A 138 1.72 -12.46 -28.58
N ALA A 139 0.44 -12.87 -28.64
CA ALA A 139 -0.31 -13.34 -27.49
C ALA A 139 -0.31 -14.87 -27.42
N ASP A 140 -0.05 -15.43 -26.24
CA ASP A 140 -0.03 -16.87 -25.98
C ASP A 140 -0.92 -17.23 -24.78
N PHE A 141 -1.61 -18.36 -24.86
CA PHE A 141 -2.41 -18.89 -23.75
C PHE A 141 -1.50 -19.27 -22.57
N VAL A 142 -1.85 -18.79 -21.37
CA VAL A 142 -1.03 -18.95 -20.15
C VAL A 142 -0.95 -20.41 -19.66
N GLY A 143 -1.86 -21.28 -20.12
CA GLY A 143 -1.89 -22.69 -19.72
C GLY A 143 -2.52 -22.95 -18.35
N VAL A 144 -2.83 -21.89 -17.60
CA VAL A 144 -3.49 -21.95 -16.29
C VAL A 144 -4.99 -21.71 -16.47
N LEU A 145 -5.80 -22.68 -16.03
CA LEU A 145 -7.25 -22.57 -16.01
C LEU A 145 -7.69 -21.89 -14.73
N GLY A 146 -8.23 -20.67 -14.83
CA GLY A 146 -8.82 -19.97 -13.70
C GLY A 146 -10.30 -20.33 -13.52
N THR A 147 -10.84 -20.06 -12.33
CA THR A 147 -12.25 -20.32 -11.99
C THR A 147 -12.80 -19.31 -11.00
N THR A 148 -14.13 -19.13 -11.00
CA THR A 148 -14.86 -18.59 -9.85
C THR A 148 -15.61 -19.72 -9.16
N ASN A 149 -15.40 -19.92 -7.87
CA ASN A 149 -16.07 -20.94 -7.07
C ASN A 149 -16.78 -20.31 -5.87
N MET A 150 -17.97 -20.81 -5.57
CA MET A 150 -18.66 -20.57 -4.32
C MET A 150 -18.60 -21.84 -3.46
N THR A 151 -18.24 -21.69 -2.20
CA THR A 151 -18.30 -22.75 -1.19
C THR A 151 -19.11 -22.26 0.00
N ILE A 152 -20.03 -23.09 0.48
CA ILE A 152 -20.89 -22.78 1.62
C ILE A 152 -20.73 -23.82 2.71
N TYR A 153 -20.82 -23.38 3.96
CA TYR A 153 -20.63 -24.22 5.12
C TYR A 153 -21.80 -24.07 6.09
N ASN A 154 -22.46 -25.16 6.44
CA ASN A 154 -23.53 -25.14 7.43
C ASN A 154 -22.96 -25.24 8.84
N VAL A 155 -23.26 -24.26 9.69
CA VAL A 155 -22.67 -24.14 11.02
C VAL A 155 -23.07 -25.30 11.95
N ASP A 156 -24.33 -25.74 11.88
CA ASP A 156 -24.88 -26.79 12.75
C ASP A 156 -24.45 -28.21 12.36
N THR A 157 -24.45 -28.49 11.05
CA THR A 157 -24.20 -29.84 10.53
C THR A 157 -22.74 -30.07 10.14
N HIS A 158 -21.96 -28.99 10.06
CA HIS A 158 -20.57 -28.98 9.59
C HIS A 158 -20.40 -29.55 8.18
N VAL A 159 -21.43 -29.42 7.34
CA VAL A 159 -21.43 -29.88 5.94
C VAL A 159 -21.03 -28.72 5.03
N THR A 160 -20.16 -29.02 4.07
CA THR A 160 -19.73 -28.10 3.02
C THR A 160 -20.32 -28.48 1.67
N HIS A 161 -20.75 -27.49 0.90
CA HIS A 161 -21.13 -27.65 -0.51
C HIS A 161 -20.37 -26.63 -1.36
N SER A 162 -19.96 -27.02 -2.56
CA SER A 162 -19.28 -26.13 -3.50
C SER A 162 -19.95 -26.16 -4.86
N LYS A 163 -19.94 -25.02 -5.54
CA LYS A 163 -20.43 -24.84 -6.89
C LYS A 163 -19.43 -24.00 -7.69
N LEU A 164 -19.09 -24.48 -8.88
CA LEU A 164 -18.32 -23.74 -9.85
C LEU A 164 -19.25 -22.79 -10.60
N LEU A 165 -18.90 -21.51 -10.67
CA LEU A 165 -19.72 -20.48 -11.32
C LEU A 165 -19.21 -20.20 -12.74
N ASN A 166 -17.90 -20.01 -12.89
CA ASN A 166 -17.29 -19.55 -14.15
C ASN A 166 -15.90 -20.19 -14.39
N TYR A 167 -15.50 -20.31 -15.66
CA TYR A 167 -14.13 -20.66 -16.10
C TYR A 167 -13.44 -19.45 -16.72
N HIS A 168 -12.16 -19.22 -16.41
CA HIS A 168 -11.38 -18.07 -16.86
C HIS A 168 -10.23 -18.56 -17.75
N PHE A 169 -10.06 -17.92 -18.91
CA PHE A 169 -9.03 -18.24 -19.89
C PHE A 169 -8.16 -17.01 -20.15
N ASN A 170 -6.87 -17.11 -19.80
CA ASN A 170 -5.90 -16.01 -19.82
C ASN A 170 -4.89 -16.14 -20.95
N TYR A 171 -4.52 -15.00 -21.55
CA TYR A 171 -3.49 -14.90 -22.58
C TYR A 171 -2.54 -13.75 -22.24
N ASN A 172 -1.24 -14.04 -22.30
CA ASN A 172 -0.17 -13.09 -22.00
C ASN A 172 0.56 -12.69 -23.28
N PHE A 173 1.28 -11.58 -23.20
CA PHE A 173 2.00 -11.01 -24.33
C PHE A 173 3.51 -11.06 -24.13
N VAL A 174 4.22 -11.15 -25.24
CA VAL A 174 5.68 -10.96 -25.28
C VAL A 174 6.06 -9.84 -26.23
N ILE A 175 7.23 -9.25 -26.02
CA ILE A 175 7.84 -8.33 -26.97
C ILE A 175 8.22 -9.10 -28.25
N PRO A 176 7.74 -8.68 -29.44
CA PRO A 176 7.91 -9.45 -30.68
C PRO A 176 9.36 -9.78 -31.09
N ASP A 177 10.33 -8.93 -30.72
CA ASP A 177 11.72 -9.05 -31.20
C ASP A 177 12.66 -9.83 -30.26
N ASN A 178 12.28 -10.04 -28.99
CA ASN A 178 13.15 -10.64 -27.99
C ASN A 178 12.46 -11.63 -27.04
N ASP A 179 11.17 -11.91 -27.25
CA ASP A 179 10.36 -12.85 -26.48
C ASP A 179 10.32 -12.56 -24.97
N ILE A 180 10.66 -11.34 -24.54
CA ILE A 180 10.56 -10.94 -23.14
C ILE A 180 9.08 -10.73 -22.79
N PRO A 181 8.57 -11.30 -21.67
CA PRO A 181 7.18 -11.12 -21.26
C PRO A 181 6.81 -9.66 -21.02
N ILE A 182 5.54 -9.35 -21.23
CA ILE A 182 4.90 -8.10 -20.79
C ILE A 182 4.04 -8.44 -19.58
N ALA A 183 4.09 -7.60 -18.55
CA ALA A 183 3.30 -7.78 -17.33
C ALA A 183 1.81 -7.82 -17.63
N GLU A 184 1.07 -8.74 -16.98
CA GLU A 184 -0.37 -8.93 -17.18
C GLU A 184 -1.17 -7.66 -16.86
N SER A 185 -0.69 -6.86 -15.89
CA SER A 185 -1.28 -5.56 -15.56
C SER A 185 -1.17 -4.53 -16.69
N SER A 186 -0.24 -4.73 -17.65
CA SER A 186 0.03 -3.85 -18.78
C SER A 186 -0.49 -4.38 -20.11
N ALA A 187 -0.52 -5.71 -20.28
CA ALA A 187 -1.10 -6.35 -21.45
C ALA A 187 -1.61 -7.76 -21.11
N GLY A 188 -2.85 -8.04 -21.46
CA GLY A 188 -3.48 -9.33 -21.21
C GLY A 188 -4.85 -9.45 -21.86
N ILE A 189 -5.24 -10.68 -22.21
CA ILE A 189 -6.62 -10.98 -22.61
C ILE A 189 -7.16 -12.01 -21.64
N LYS A 190 -8.36 -11.76 -21.13
CA LYS A 190 -9.08 -12.75 -20.35
C LYS A 190 -10.53 -12.87 -20.75
N VAL A 191 -10.95 -14.11 -20.95
CA VAL A 191 -12.33 -14.48 -21.29
C VAL A 191 -12.89 -15.31 -20.15
N VAL A 192 -14.05 -14.92 -19.64
CA VAL A 192 -14.79 -15.65 -18.63
C VAL A 192 -16.01 -16.31 -19.26
N ILE A 193 -16.08 -17.63 -19.13
CA ILE A 193 -17.15 -18.47 -19.64
C ILE A 193 -18.06 -18.90 -18.50
N GLY A 194 -19.35 -18.61 -18.66
CA GLY A 194 -20.41 -18.98 -17.74
C GLY A 194 -21.52 -19.79 -18.44
N GLU A 195 -22.65 -19.92 -17.76
CA GLU A 195 -23.85 -20.51 -18.36
C GLU A 195 -24.34 -19.72 -19.57
N ALA A 196 -25.00 -20.40 -20.50
CA ALA A 196 -25.52 -19.76 -21.71
C ALA A 196 -26.64 -18.76 -21.37
N GLY A 197 -26.51 -17.54 -21.87
CA GLY A 197 -27.48 -16.46 -21.69
C GLY A 197 -28.48 -16.35 -22.82
N GLU A 198 -29.24 -15.24 -22.84
CA GLU A 198 -30.26 -14.97 -23.85
C GLU A 198 -29.67 -14.54 -25.20
N VAL A 199 -28.43 -14.02 -25.20
CA VAL A 199 -27.72 -13.63 -26.43
C VAL A 199 -27.45 -14.87 -27.27
N SER A 200 -28.01 -14.93 -28.48
CA SER A 200 -27.76 -16.03 -29.41
C SER A 200 -26.42 -15.86 -30.13
N GLY A 201 -25.63 -16.93 -30.24
CA GLY A 201 -24.42 -16.95 -31.05
C GLY A 201 -23.16 -17.33 -30.27
N PRO A 202 -21.96 -17.09 -30.82
CA PRO A 202 -20.70 -17.52 -30.20
C PRO A 202 -20.42 -16.82 -28.86
N ALA A 203 -21.00 -15.65 -28.63
CA ALA A 203 -20.86 -14.91 -27.37
C ALA A 203 -21.84 -15.38 -26.26
N GLN A 204 -22.73 -16.34 -26.52
CA GLN A 204 -23.81 -16.71 -25.60
C GLN A 204 -23.31 -17.14 -24.20
N ASN A 205 -22.11 -17.71 -24.12
CA ASN A 205 -21.48 -18.19 -22.89
C ASN A 205 -20.42 -17.23 -22.34
N VAL A 206 -20.09 -16.14 -23.06
CA VAL A 206 -19.13 -15.13 -22.58
C VAL A 206 -19.86 -14.25 -21.57
N VAL A 207 -19.42 -14.29 -20.31
CA VAL A 207 -20.01 -13.53 -19.20
C VAL A 207 -19.08 -12.45 -18.67
N GLY A 208 -17.79 -12.55 -18.98
CA GLY A 208 -16.79 -11.54 -18.65
C GLY A 208 -15.70 -11.52 -19.72
N PHE A 209 -15.16 -10.35 -19.99
CA PHE A 209 -14.07 -10.17 -20.94
C PHE A 209 -13.25 -8.93 -20.56
N ASN A 210 -11.94 -9.11 -20.47
CA ASN A 210 -10.99 -8.01 -20.29
C ASN A 210 -9.95 -8.12 -21.40
N TRP A 211 -9.73 -7.02 -22.10
CA TRP A 211 -8.75 -6.97 -23.19
C TRP A 211 -7.92 -5.72 -23.02
N LYS A 212 -6.64 -5.93 -22.73
CA LYS A 212 -5.64 -4.89 -22.55
C LYS A 212 -4.52 -5.15 -23.55
N TRP A 213 -4.50 -4.40 -24.64
CA TRP A 213 -3.39 -4.43 -25.59
C TRP A 213 -3.29 -3.13 -26.38
N ARG A 214 -2.07 -2.65 -26.57
CA ARG A 214 -1.73 -1.56 -27.47
C ARG A 214 -0.58 -1.96 -28.37
N ASP A 215 -0.66 -1.55 -29.64
CA ASP A 215 0.42 -1.84 -30.58
C ASP A 215 1.71 -1.13 -30.15
N ILE A 216 2.83 -1.84 -30.24
CA ILE A 216 4.15 -1.32 -29.89
C ILE A 216 4.72 -0.57 -31.09
N ASN A 217 5.20 0.67 -30.89
CA ASN A 217 5.96 1.37 -31.91
C ASN A 217 7.26 0.60 -32.22
N PRO A 218 7.48 0.13 -33.46
CA PRO A 218 8.63 -0.72 -33.78
C PRO A 218 9.97 0.00 -33.67
N THR A 219 9.98 1.33 -33.56
CA THR A 219 11.19 2.10 -33.26
C THR A 219 11.20 2.42 -31.76
N PRO A 220 12.23 1.99 -31.00
CA PRO A 220 12.35 2.36 -29.60
C PRO A 220 12.31 3.89 -29.42
N TYR A 221 11.54 4.34 -28.42
CA TYR A 221 11.49 5.73 -27.98
C TYR A 221 12.86 6.19 -27.47
N SER A 222 13.51 5.33 -26.68
CA SER A 222 14.87 5.51 -26.16
C SER A 222 15.49 4.15 -25.84
N THR A 223 16.74 4.14 -25.39
CA THR A 223 17.35 3.01 -24.68
C THR A 223 17.72 3.43 -23.26
N ALA A 224 17.84 2.46 -22.36
CA ALA A 224 18.32 2.64 -21.00
C ALA A 224 19.23 1.48 -20.59
N VAL A 225 20.25 1.74 -19.78
CA VAL A 225 21.18 0.70 -19.33
C VAL A 225 20.52 -0.17 -18.27
N LEU A 226 20.60 -1.49 -18.44
CA LEU A 226 20.09 -2.49 -17.49
C LEU A 226 20.94 -2.48 -16.22
N ILE A 227 20.27 -2.48 -15.07
CA ILE A 227 20.87 -2.62 -13.73
C ILE A 227 21.05 -4.12 -13.45
N GLU A 228 22.22 -4.53 -12.96
CA GLU A 228 22.47 -5.92 -12.59
C GLU A 228 21.59 -6.33 -11.41
N PHE A 229 20.82 -7.41 -11.55
CA PHE A 229 19.85 -7.87 -10.55
C PHE A 229 20.46 -8.06 -9.14
N ASP A 230 21.63 -8.68 -9.04
CA ASP A 230 22.32 -8.87 -7.76
C ASP A 230 22.62 -7.54 -7.05
N SER A 231 22.87 -6.47 -7.81
CA SER A 231 23.10 -5.13 -7.24
C SER A 231 21.83 -4.47 -6.72
N ILE A 232 20.67 -4.82 -7.28
CA ILE A 232 19.37 -4.40 -6.74
C ILE A 232 19.16 -5.06 -5.38
N LEU A 233 19.37 -6.37 -5.28
CA LEU A 233 19.24 -7.09 -4.00
C LEU A 233 20.17 -6.52 -2.93
N GLU A 234 21.45 -6.29 -3.24
CA GLU A 234 22.42 -5.68 -2.32
C GLU A 234 21.97 -4.27 -1.90
N THR A 235 21.46 -3.49 -2.85
CA THR A 235 21.03 -2.12 -2.64
C THR A 235 19.83 -2.02 -1.68
N TYR A 236 18.88 -2.93 -1.80
CA TYR A 236 17.69 -3.00 -0.94
C TYR A 236 17.88 -3.90 0.29
N GLY A 237 19.09 -4.45 0.51
CA GLY A 237 19.37 -5.33 1.65
C GLY A 237 18.70 -6.71 1.57
N ILE A 238 18.21 -7.13 0.40
CA ILE A 238 17.44 -8.36 0.22
C ILE A 238 18.38 -9.57 0.15
N PRO A 239 18.22 -10.58 1.02
CA PRO A 239 19.04 -11.79 0.98
C PRO A 239 18.82 -12.58 -0.31
N SER A 240 19.89 -12.97 -1.01
CA SER A 240 19.76 -13.73 -2.27
C SER A 240 19.06 -15.09 -2.11
N ASP A 241 19.05 -15.66 -0.91
CA ASP A 241 18.40 -16.92 -0.57
C ASP A 241 16.90 -16.78 -0.26
N SER A 242 16.38 -15.56 -0.12
CA SER A 242 14.94 -15.31 -0.08
C SER A 242 14.29 -15.32 -1.46
N VAL A 243 15.07 -15.24 -2.55
CA VAL A 243 14.54 -15.21 -3.93
C VAL A 243 14.08 -16.59 -4.36
N VAL A 244 12.77 -16.75 -4.58
CA VAL A 244 12.16 -17.97 -5.15
C VAL A 244 12.32 -17.99 -6.67
N THR A 245 11.91 -16.90 -7.30
CA THR A 245 12.00 -16.70 -8.75
C THR A 245 12.08 -15.22 -9.06
N TYR A 246 12.70 -14.89 -10.19
CA TYR A 246 12.61 -13.54 -10.75
C TYR A 246 12.57 -13.62 -12.27
N SER A 247 11.94 -12.63 -12.90
CA SER A 247 11.88 -12.50 -14.34
C SER A 247 12.10 -11.05 -14.77
N LEU A 248 12.87 -10.87 -15.85
CA LEU A 248 12.91 -9.60 -16.56
C LEU A 248 11.68 -9.52 -17.46
N MET A 249 10.91 -8.46 -17.34
CA MET A 249 9.69 -8.25 -18.12
C MET A 249 9.51 -6.78 -18.49
N TYR A 250 8.53 -6.48 -19.33
CA TYR A 250 8.14 -5.12 -19.71
C TYR A 250 6.84 -4.72 -19.02
N LYS A 251 6.76 -3.46 -18.57
CA LYS A 251 5.59 -2.89 -17.91
C LYS A 251 5.34 -1.46 -18.38
N THR A 252 4.09 -1.03 -18.32
CA THR A 252 3.68 0.37 -18.47
C THR A 252 3.74 1.09 -17.12
N GLY A 253 3.86 2.41 -17.16
CA GLY A 253 3.61 3.23 -15.98
C GLY A 253 2.12 3.27 -15.61
N GLU A 254 1.78 3.96 -14.53
CA GLU A 254 0.38 4.18 -14.17
C GLU A 254 -0.29 5.19 -15.11
N GLU A 255 -1.62 5.26 -15.12
CA GLU A 255 -2.39 6.22 -15.92
C GLU A 255 -1.89 7.66 -15.80
N ASP A 256 -1.55 8.09 -14.58
CA ASP A 256 -1.01 9.44 -14.32
C ASP A 256 0.50 9.59 -14.64
N SER A 257 1.21 8.48 -14.82
CA SER A 257 2.67 8.40 -15.00
C SER A 257 3.05 7.67 -16.29
N ASN A 258 3.05 8.39 -17.40
CA ASN A 258 3.71 7.91 -18.63
C ASN A 258 3.21 6.52 -19.09
N ASN A 259 1.91 6.26 -18.92
CA ASN A 259 1.25 5.00 -19.31
C ASN A 259 1.53 4.61 -20.77
N ASP A 260 1.89 5.56 -21.63
CA ASP A 260 2.21 5.32 -23.03
C ASP A 260 3.60 4.71 -23.28
N LEU A 261 4.46 4.58 -22.27
CA LEU A 261 5.76 3.92 -22.42
C LEU A 261 5.77 2.53 -21.79
N LEU A 262 6.45 1.64 -22.50
CA LEU A 262 6.72 0.27 -22.09
C LEU A 262 8.21 0.13 -21.78
N TYR A 263 8.55 -0.13 -20.52
CA TYR A 263 9.92 -0.18 -20.00
C TYR A 263 10.19 -1.44 -19.18
N PRO A 264 11.47 -1.88 -19.08
CA PRO A 264 11.80 -3.12 -18.41
C PRO A 264 11.80 -2.99 -16.88
N VAL A 265 11.27 -4.02 -16.22
CA VAL A 265 11.24 -4.19 -14.76
C VAL A 265 11.63 -5.63 -14.39
N TYR A 266 12.10 -5.83 -13.16
CA TYR A 266 12.25 -7.15 -12.57
C TYR A 266 11.03 -7.45 -11.70
N ASP A 267 10.30 -8.51 -12.02
CA ASP A 267 9.27 -9.09 -11.15
C ASP A 267 9.89 -10.23 -10.35
N VAL A 268 9.80 -10.15 -9.02
CA VAL A 268 10.55 -10.98 -8.08
C VAL A 268 9.58 -11.59 -7.07
N THR A 269 9.57 -12.91 -6.98
CA THR A 269 8.93 -13.62 -5.87
C THR A 269 9.98 -13.89 -4.81
N LEU A 270 9.72 -13.38 -3.61
CA LEU A 270 10.53 -13.58 -2.41
C LEU A 270 9.79 -14.48 -1.43
N THR A 271 10.55 -15.11 -0.53
CA THR A 271 10.01 -15.78 0.66
C THR A 271 10.49 -15.11 1.91
N GLU A 272 9.58 -14.97 2.86
CA GLU A 272 9.92 -14.65 4.25
C GLU A 272 9.35 -15.70 5.19
N THR A 273 9.88 -15.75 6.41
CA THR A 273 9.31 -16.53 7.50
C THR A 273 8.66 -15.58 8.50
N ASN A 274 7.33 -15.61 8.55
CA ASN A 274 6.48 -14.73 9.32
C ASN A 274 5.76 -15.61 10.36
N ASP A 275 6.04 -15.40 11.66
CA ASP A 275 5.61 -16.29 12.77
C ASP A 275 5.82 -17.81 12.51
N GLY A 276 6.97 -18.17 11.93
CA GLY A 276 7.31 -19.56 11.62
C GLY A 276 6.61 -20.16 10.39
N TYR A 277 5.85 -19.36 9.66
CA TYR A 277 5.25 -19.71 8.38
C TYR A 277 6.05 -19.13 7.22
N VAL A 278 6.39 -19.98 6.25
CA VAL A 278 7.00 -19.51 5.01
C VAL A 278 5.89 -19.00 4.10
N ILE A 279 5.96 -17.73 3.75
CA ILE A 279 5.05 -17.10 2.80
C ILE A 279 5.82 -16.63 1.57
N GLU A 280 5.15 -16.59 0.43
CA GLU A 280 5.68 -16.03 -0.80
C GLU A 280 5.00 -14.69 -1.08
N TYR A 281 5.79 -13.67 -1.44
CA TYR A 281 5.27 -12.35 -1.81
C TYR A 281 6.00 -11.81 -3.04
N ASN A 282 5.35 -10.88 -3.74
CA ASN A 282 5.82 -10.37 -5.03
C ASN A 282 6.22 -8.88 -4.93
N LEU A 283 7.44 -8.56 -5.36
CA LEU A 283 7.95 -7.19 -5.51
C LEU A 283 8.39 -6.92 -6.94
N GLU A 284 8.24 -5.67 -7.37
CA GLU A 284 8.70 -5.19 -8.67
C GLU A 284 9.79 -4.14 -8.50
N PHE A 285 10.89 -4.27 -9.26
CA PHE A 285 12.00 -3.33 -9.26
C PHE A 285 12.23 -2.75 -10.64
N ALA A 286 12.67 -1.49 -10.69
CA ALA A 286 13.18 -0.92 -11.92
C ALA A 286 14.37 -1.74 -12.43
N ALA A 287 14.31 -2.21 -13.69
CA ALA A 287 15.41 -2.97 -14.26
C ALA A 287 16.46 -2.09 -14.96
N THR A 288 16.20 -0.79 -15.12
CA THR A 288 17.09 0.14 -15.83
C THR A 288 17.17 1.49 -15.16
N GLU A 289 18.16 2.30 -15.55
CA GLU A 289 18.28 3.72 -15.16
C GLU A 289 17.18 4.64 -15.75
N PHE A 290 16.16 4.08 -16.42
CA PHE A 290 15.05 4.87 -16.96
C PHE A 290 14.13 5.41 -15.87
N GLN A 291 13.94 4.67 -14.77
CA GLN A 291 13.11 5.09 -13.65
C GLN A 291 13.99 5.84 -12.63
N PRO A 292 13.50 6.97 -12.06
CA PRO A 292 14.23 7.69 -11.04
C PRO A 292 14.32 6.85 -9.77
N TYR A 293 15.35 7.12 -8.99
CA TYR A 293 15.60 6.53 -7.70
C TYR A 293 15.93 7.65 -6.71
N THR A 294 15.44 7.52 -5.47
CA THR A 294 15.67 8.51 -4.40
C THR A 294 16.09 7.84 -3.10
N GLY A 295 16.87 8.55 -2.29
CA GLY A 295 17.24 8.12 -0.94
C GLY A 295 17.46 9.29 0.01
N ILE A 296 17.00 9.16 1.26
CA ILE A 296 17.17 10.13 2.34
C ILE A 296 18.58 9.96 2.91
N ILE A 297 19.37 11.03 2.81
CA ILE A 297 20.75 11.08 3.32
C ILE A 297 20.74 11.53 4.79
N GLN A 298 19.90 12.52 5.11
CA GLN A 298 19.74 13.02 6.46
C GLN A 298 18.26 13.19 6.79
N PRO A 299 17.79 12.72 7.95
CA PRO A 299 18.49 11.75 8.80
C PRO A 299 18.67 10.40 8.08
N SER A 300 19.81 9.73 8.27
CA SER A 300 20.13 8.46 7.59
C SER A 300 19.44 7.23 8.19
N GLY A 301 18.46 7.46 9.07
CA GLY A 301 17.77 6.44 9.85
C GLY A 301 16.91 7.09 10.95
N PRO A 302 16.20 6.27 11.75
CA PRO A 302 15.30 6.77 12.78
C PRO A 302 15.99 7.70 13.79
N ILE A 303 15.36 8.83 14.11
CA ILE A 303 15.87 9.79 15.11
C ILE A 303 14.80 10.18 16.13
N ILE A 304 15.25 10.51 17.33
CA ILE A 304 14.43 11.10 18.41
C ILE A 304 14.92 12.52 18.69
N LYS A 305 13.99 13.46 18.79
CA LYS A 305 14.25 14.89 19.01
C LYS A 305 13.30 15.49 20.01
N GLN A 306 13.75 16.54 20.69
CA GLN A 306 12.87 17.37 21.53
C GLN A 306 12.07 18.35 20.66
N PRO A 307 10.87 18.78 21.11
CA PRO A 307 10.11 19.81 20.43
C PRO A 307 10.96 21.06 20.15
N GLY A 308 10.86 21.59 18.93
CA GLY A 308 11.60 22.79 18.51
C GLY A 308 13.08 22.57 18.15
N GLU A 309 13.64 21.37 18.35
CA GLU A 309 15.00 21.09 17.87
C GLU A 309 15.05 21.06 16.34
N PRO A 310 16.06 21.71 15.72
CA PRO A 310 16.17 21.73 14.26
C PRO A 310 16.55 20.35 13.73
N ILE A 311 15.78 19.90 12.73
CA ILE A 311 16.03 18.67 11.97
C ILE A 311 16.29 19.06 10.53
N THR A 312 17.41 18.58 9.98
CA THR A 312 17.75 18.78 8.58
C THR A 312 17.43 17.53 7.79
N PHE A 313 16.67 17.73 6.71
CA PHE A 313 16.35 16.73 5.73
C PHE A 313 17.15 17.00 4.46
N ASP A 314 17.80 15.96 3.95
CA ASP A 314 18.59 15.99 2.73
C ASP A 314 18.41 14.67 1.99
N CYS A 315 18.40 14.70 0.67
CA CYS A 315 18.17 13.53 -0.16
C CYS A 315 19.06 13.52 -1.40
N ILE A 316 19.07 12.38 -2.08
CA ILE A 316 19.66 12.22 -3.40
C ILE A 316 18.58 11.78 -4.39
N ALA A 317 18.63 12.30 -5.61
CA ALA A 317 17.90 11.76 -6.75
C ALA A 317 18.89 11.31 -7.84
N GLN A 318 18.74 10.08 -8.31
CA GLN A 318 19.53 9.47 -9.39
C GLN A 318 18.61 8.88 -10.45
N PHE A 319 19.15 8.59 -11.64
CA PHE A 319 18.42 7.99 -12.76
C PHE A 319 17.19 8.80 -13.22
N GLY A 320 16.43 8.29 -14.18
CA GLY A 320 15.33 9.05 -14.78
C GLY A 320 15.79 10.30 -15.54
N THR A 321 14.84 11.19 -15.82
CA THR A 321 15.08 12.38 -16.64
C THR A 321 14.92 13.67 -15.82
N PRO A 322 16.00 14.41 -15.53
CA PRO A 322 15.92 15.71 -14.87
C PRO A 322 15.14 16.75 -15.72
N PRO A 323 14.56 17.81 -15.10
CA PRO A 323 14.64 18.17 -13.68
C PRO A 323 13.72 17.35 -12.78
N TYR A 324 14.11 17.17 -11.52
CA TYR A 324 13.29 16.53 -10.50
C TYR A 324 12.42 17.53 -9.74
N LYS A 325 11.26 17.05 -9.27
CA LYS A 325 10.41 17.70 -8.27
C LYS A 325 10.46 16.88 -7.00
N TYR A 326 10.51 17.56 -5.86
CA TYR A 326 10.58 16.94 -4.53
C TYR A 326 9.33 17.30 -3.75
N GLN A 327 8.83 16.38 -2.93
CA GLN A 327 7.82 16.66 -1.91
C GLN A 327 8.16 15.87 -0.65
N TRP A 328 8.30 16.60 0.47
CA TRP A 328 8.41 16.02 1.80
C TRP A 328 7.08 16.17 2.50
N TYR A 329 6.56 15.07 3.03
CA TYR A 329 5.23 14.99 3.63
C TYR A 329 5.27 14.24 4.95
N SER A 330 4.44 14.68 5.90
CA SER A 330 4.09 13.92 7.10
C SER A 330 2.58 13.76 7.17
N PRO A 331 2.05 12.56 7.49
CA PRO A 331 0.62 12.37 7.69
C PRO A 331 0.00 13.28 8.76
N HIS A 332 0.80 13.69 9.76
CA HIS A 332 0.32 14.49 10.89
C HIS A 332 0.47 16.01 10.66
N ASP A 333 1.55 16.43 10.01
CA ASP A 333 1.87 17.85 9.79
C ASP A 333 1.64 18.34 8.34
N GLY A 334 1.25 17.45 7.44
CA GLY A 334 1.02 17.75 6.02
C GLY A 334 2.33 17.93 5.23
N VAL A 335 2.28 18.75 4.18
CA VAL A 335 3.44 19.04 3.34
C VAL A 335 4.46 19.89 4.09
N LEU A 336 5.69 19.39 4.19
CA LEU A 336 6.78 20.03 4.91
C LEU A 336 7.65 20.90 3.99
N SER A 337 7.94 20.42 2.77
CA SER A 337 8.82 21.12 1.82
C SER A 337 8.70 20.57 0.39
N TYR A 338 9.07 21.39 -0.60
CA TYR A 338 9.24 20.99 -2.01
C TYR A 338 10.69 21.09 -2.51
N SER A 339 11.64 21.21 -1.58
CA SER A 339 13.07 21.36 -1.89
C SER A 339 13.82 20.05 -1.67
N GLU A 340 14.91 19.86 -2.41
CA GLU A 340 15.83 18.71 -2.25
C GLU A 340 16.36 18.59 -0.81
N ASN A 341 16.67 19.72 -0.17
CA ASN A 341 16.99 19.80 1.25
C ASN A 341 16.23 20.92 1.96
N PHE A 342 15.97 20.73 3.25
CA PHE A 342 15.39 21.75 4.11
C PHE A 342 15.68 21.48 5.59
N THR A 343 15.48 22.47 6.46
CA THR A 343 15.53 22.31 7.91
C THR A 343 14.21 22.77 8.50
N THR A 344 13.64 22.00 9.43
CA THR A 344 12.43 22.38 10.17
C THR A 344 12.63 22.24 11.67
N THR A 345 11.86 23.00 12.44
CA THR A 345 11.75 22.94 13.91
C THR A 345 10.28 22.77 14.34
N SER A 346 9.38 22.56 13.39
CA SER A 346 7.93 22.70 13.61
C SER A 346 7.17 21.38 13.68
N LEU A 347 7.88 20.25 13.64
CA LEU A 347 7.23 18.94 13.73
C LEU A 347 6.49 18.79 15.06
N SER A 348 5.28 18.25 15.00
CA SER A 348 4.46 18.02 16.17
C SER A 348 4.97 16.87 17.05
N GLU A 349 4.57 16.82 18.32
CA GLU A 349 4.64 15.59 19.11
C GLU A 349 3.36 14.79 18.89
N VAL A 350 3.47 13.58 18.35
CA VAL A 350 2.31 12.75 17.99
C VAL A 350 2.06 11.75 19.10
N ILE A 351 0.84 11.74 19.64
CA ILE A 351 0.48 10.90 20.78
C ILE A 351 -0.81 10.14 20.49
N LYS A 352 -0.69 8.82 20.24
CA LYS A 352 -1.81 7.89 20.09
C LYS A 352 -1.91 7.03 21.35
N GLU A 353 -3.10 6.93 21.94
CA GLU A 353 -3.35 6.17 23.19
C GLU A 353 -2.39 6.46 24.37
N ASN A 354 -1.89 7.71 24.45
CA ASN A 354 -0.88 8.16 25.42
C ASN A 354 0.55 7.64 25.18
N THR A 355 0.79 7.01 24.04
CA THR A 355 2.11 6.61 23.55
C THR A 355 2.59 7.61 22.51
N ILE A 356 3.83 8.08 22.67
CA ILE A 356 4.47 8.95 21.67
C ILE A 356 4.88 8.07 20.49
N ILE A 357 4.44 8.45 19.29
CA ILE A 357 4.72 7.71 18.05
C ILE A 357 5.55 8.53 17.07
N PRO A 358 6.34 7.90 16.19
CA PRO A 358 7.13 8.63 15.20
C PRO A 358 6.26 9.22 14.08
N HIS A 359 6.72 10.33 13.52
CA HIS A 359 6.32 10.74 12.19
C HIS A 359 6.96 9.82 11.15
N PRO A 360 6.18 9.20 10.24
CA PRO A 360 6.71 8.76 8.96
C PRO A 360 6.89 9.99 8.08
N ILE A 361 8.15 10.38 7.85
CA ILE A 361 8.50 11.47 6.94
C ILE A 361 8.75 10.87 5.57
N ILE A 362 7.84 11.14 4.63
CA ILE A 362 7.82 10.54 3.29
C ILE A 362 8.41 11.56 2.30
N LEU A 363 9.40 11.12 1.54
CA LEU A 363 9.97 11.83 0.39
C LEU A 363 9.39 11.24 -0.89
N THR A 364 8.80 12.08 -1.74
CA THR A 364 8.45 11.75 -3.13
C THR A 364 9.34 12.53 -4.07
N VAL A 365 9.91 11.86 -5.05
CA VAL A 365 10.65 12.46 -6.16
C VAL A 365 9.99 12.09 -7.48
N GLN A 366 9.67 13.11 -8.28
CA GLN A 366 9.11 12.95 -9.63
C GLN A 366 10.08 13.51 -10.67
N ASP A 367 10.34 12.77 -11.75
CA ASP A 367 11.19 13.21 -12.87
C ASP A 367 10.39 13.97 -13.96
N ALA A 368 11.07 14.39 -15.03
CA ALA A 368 10.46 15.13 -16.15
C ALA A 368 9.52 14.28 -17.01
N ASN A 369 9.65 12.95 -16.95
CA ASN A 369 8.75 12.00 -17.59
C ASN A 369 7.58 11.60 -16.68
N LYS A 370 7.43 12.23 -15.50
CA LYS A 370 6.42 11.93 -14.48
C LYS A 370 6.57 10.56 -13.82
N MET A 371 7.76 9.96 -13.88
CA MET A 371 8.06 8.76 -13.11
C MET A 371 8.30 9.17 -11.66
N GLU A 372 7.78 8.41 -10.71
CA GLU A 372 7.90 8.70 -9.28
C GLU A 372 8.70 7.62 -8.55
N CYS A 373 9.40 8.03 -7.51
CA CYS A 373 10.04 7.16 -6.53
C CYS A 373 9.95 7.79 -5.14
N TYR A 374 10.08 6.95 -4.10
CA TYR A 374 9.85 7.35 -2.73
C TYR A 374 10.89 6.79 -1.78
N ASP A 375 11.10 7.47 -0.67
CA ASP A 375 11.84 6.98 0.49
C ASP A 375 11.24 7.56 1.78
N LEU A 376 11.51 6.97 2.93
CA LEU A 376 10.95 7.44 4.21
C LEU A 376 11.91 7.32 5.38
N VAL A 377 11.62 8.08 6.44
CA VAL A 377 12.36 7.99 7.70
C VAL A 377 11.47 8.29 8.91
N ALA A 378 11.68 7.54 10.00
CA ALA A 378 11.03 7.78 11.29
C ALA A 378 11.65 8.98 12.01
N VAL A 379 10.80 9.91 12.45
CA VAL A 379 11.19 11.02 13.31
C VAL A 379 10.26 11.11 14.51
N THR A 380 10.76 10.77 15.70
CA THR A 380 10.00 10.91 16.95
C THR A 380 10.30 12.26 17.58
N ILE A 381 9.26 13.08 17.77
CA ILE A 381 9.33 14.24 18.65
C ILE A 381 8.84 13.80 20.02
N ASP A 382 9.73 13.80 21.01
CA ASP A 382 9.45 13.34 22.37
C ASP A 382 9.91 14.42 23.35
N SER A 383 8.94 15.07 23.99
CA SER A 383 9.11 16.10 25.02
C SER A 383 9.71 15.55 26.32
N THR A 384 9.67 14.23 26.53
CA THR A 384 10.22 13.54 27.70
C THR A 384 11.66 13.07 27.51
N ALA A 385 12.17 13.07 26.27
CA ALA A 385 13.55 12.70 25.96
C ALA A 385 14.58 13.56 26.73
N VAL A 386 15.76 13.01 26.96
CA VAL A 386 16.82 13.74 27.68
C VAL A 386 17.40 14.79 26.73
N ALA A 387 17.33 16.08 27.12
CA ALA A 387 17.91 17.17 26.33
C ALA A 387 19.37 16.86 25.95
N SER A 388 19.65 16.84 24.64
CA SER A 388 21.00 16.69 24.12
C SER A 388 21.79 17.96 24.41
N ILE A 389 22.59 17.96 25.48
CA ILE A 389 23.48 19.08 25.78
C ILE A 389 24.71 18.93 24.88
N ASP A 390 24.86 19.82 23.89
CA ASP A 390 26.05 19.88 23.04
C ASP A 390 27.32 19.84 23.92
N PRO A 391 28.19 18.82 23.75
CA PRO A 391 29.41 18.67 24.53
C PRO A 391 30.29 19.91 24.51
N ASN A 392 30.26 20.70 23.42
CA ASN A 392 31.00 21.95 23.31
C ASN A 392 30.51 23.01 24.31
N ILE A 393 29.20 23.06 24.56
CA ILE A 393 28.60 23.98 25.55
C ILE A 393 29.07 23.59 26.96
N VAL A 394 29.09 22.28 27.27
CA VAL A 394 29.57 21.78 28.58
C VAL A 394 31.06 22.08 28.76
N ILE A 395 31.88 21.89 27.72
CA ILE A 395 33.32 22.18 27.75
C ILE A 395 33.59 23.68 27.97
N ILE A 396 32.84 24.56 27.29
CA ILE A 396 32.98 26.01 27.48
C ILE A 396 32.54 26.44 28.88
N ALA A 397 31.45 25.87 29.41
CA ALA A 397 30.97 26.12 30.77
C ALA A 397 31.98 25.64 31.83
N LEU A 398 32.52 24.43 31.69
CA LEU A 398 33.56 23.90 32.58
C LEU A 398 34.86 24.70 32.50
N GLY A 399 35.27 25.09 31.29
CA GLY A 399 36.46 25.93 31.05
C GLY A 399 36.35 27.31 31.69
N SER A 400 35.16 27.93 31.64
CA SER A 400 34.89 29.23 32.26
C SER A 400 34.81 29.15 33.80
N ILE A 401 34.27 28.06 34.36
CA ILE A 401 34.31 27.80 35.81
C ILE A 401 35.75 27.59 36.31
N ALA A 402 36.57 26.83 35.58
CA ALA A 402 37.98 26.60 35.93
C ALA A 402 38.78 27.92 35.94
N LEU A 403 38.56 28.78 34.94
CA LEU A 403 39.14 30.14 34.88
C LEU A 403 38.69 31.02 36.07
N LEU A 404 37.44 30.93 36.49
CA LEU A 404 36.89 31.64 37.64
C LEU A 404 37.59 31.22 38.96
N VAL A 405 37.80 29.91 39.15
CA VAL A 405 38.46 29.35 40.35
C VAL A 405 39.93 29.78 40.42
N VAL A 406 40.67 29.68 39.31
CA VAL A 406 42.07 30.11 39.23
C VAL A 406 42.19 31.62 39.54
N PHE A 407 41.24 32.42 39.06
CA PHE A 407 41.20 33.85 39.33
C PHE A 407 40.87 34.18 40.79
N LEU A 408 39.89 33.52 41.42
CA LEU A 408 39.58 33.73 42.83
C LEU A 408 40.79 33.42 43.74
N ILE A 409 41.62 32.44 43.36
CA ILE A 409 42.88 32.13 44.05
C ILE A 409 43.92 33.25 43.85
N LEU A 410 43.99 33.87 42.67
CA LEU A 410 44.91 34.98 42.36
C LEU A 410 44.50 36.31 43.00
N VAL A 411 43.20 36.64 43.01
CA VAL A 411 42.65 37.86 43.63
C VAL A 411 42.87 37.88 45.15
N LYS A 412 42.83 36.71 45.80
CA LYS A 412 43.16 36.57 47.23
C LYS A 412 44.59 37.02 47.57
N LYS A 413 45.50 37.10 46.59
CA LYS A 413 46.91 37.48 46.78
C LYS A 413 47.25 38.92 46.38
N LYS A 414 46.53 39.56 45.44
CA LYS A 414 46.81 40.95 44.99
C LYS A 414 45.53 41.63 44.49
N GLY A 415 44.92 42.45 45.35
CA GLY A 415 43.60 43.08 45.14
C GLY A 415 43.48 44.17 44.06
N PHE A 416 44.28 44.18 43.00
CA PHE A 416 44.27 45.25 41.98
C PHE A 416 43.82 44.82 40.57
N LEU A 417 43.61 43.52 40.31
CA LEU A 417 43.24 43.01 38.97
C LEU A 417 41.78 42.57 38.82
N VAL A 418 40.90 42.98 39.75
CA VAL A 418 39.52 42.47 39.78
C VAL A 418 38.67 42.97 38.60
N VAL A 419 38.83 44.24 38.22
CA VAL A 419 37.99 44.91 37.22
C VAL A 419 38.27 44.46 35.78
N PRO A 420 39.52 44.34 35.30
CA PRO A 420 39.80 43.91 33.92
C PRO A 420 39.37 42.47 33.64
N PHE A 421 39.48 41.60 34.65
CA PHE A 421 39.09 40.20 34.49
C PHE A 421 37.58 40.00 34.55
N LEU A 422 36.85 40.81 35.34
CA LEU A 422 35.39 40.87 35.25
C LEU A 422 34.92 41.27 33.85
N PHE A 423 35.59 42.22 33.19
CA PHE A 423 35.31 42.55 31.79
C PHE A 423 35.62 41.39 30.82
N LEU A 424 36.66 40.60 31.09
CA LEU A 424 37.05 39.46 30.27
C LEU A 424 36.07 38.28 30.41
N ILE A 425 35.63 37.98 31.64
CA ILE A 425 34.52 37.07 31.89
C ILE A 425 33.24 37.60 31.27
N PHE A 426 32.89 38.87 31.50
CA PHE A 426 31.69 39.47 30.92
C PHE A 426 31.71 39.41 29.38
N SER A 427 32.88 39.55 28.76
CA SER A 427 33.04 39.33 27.31
C SER A 427 32.88 37.86 26.91
N ALA A 428 33.44 36.91 27.68
CA ALA A 428 33.28 35.49 27.43
C ALA A 428 31.82 35.03 27.59
N PHE A 429 31.04 35.65 28.47
CA PHE A 429 29.62 35.37 28.69
C PHE A 429 28.68 36.18 27.76
N MET A 430 29.11 37.31 27.20
CA MET A 430 28.36 38.05 26.16
C MET A 430 28.42 37.38 24.78
N PHE A 431 29.43 36.52 24.55
CA PHE A 431 29.59 35.74 23.31
C PHE A 431 29.35 34.24 23.49
N LEU A 432 28.97 33.79 24.68
CA LEU A 432 28.20 32.56 24.75
C LEU A 432 26.95 32.82 23.92
N PRO A 433 26.58 31.99 22.93
CA PRO A 433 25.22 32.01 22.46
C PRO A 433 24.40 31.89 23.74
N ILE A 434 23.63 32.93 24.06
CA ILE A 434 22.51 32.76 24.95
C ILE A 434 21.65 31.80 24.14
N THR A 435 21.87 30.49 24.30
CA THR A 435 20.76 29.57 24.38
C THR A 435 20.00 30.12 25.56
N SER A 436 19.15 31.12 25.29
CA SER A 436 17.97 31.29 26.08
C SER A 436 17.46 29.87 26.22
N ALA A 437 17.35 29.38 27.44
CA ALA A 437 16.23 28.50 27.71
C ALA A 437 15.07 29.20 27.01
N TYR A 438 14.65 28.65 25.87
CA TYR A 438 13.48 29.12 25.16
C TYR A 438 12.38 28.91 26.20
N SER A 439 12.13 29.94 27.00
CA SER A 439 10.89 30.12 27.73
C SER A 439 10.00 31.03 26.89
N GLN A 440 10.06 30.84 25.58
CA GLN A 440 8.88 31.08 24.80
C GLN A 440 7.90 30.03 25.30
N ASP A 441 6.70 30.44 25.71
CA ASP A 441 5.63 29.52 26.03
C ASP A 441 5.57 28.49 24.87
N ASP A 442 6.16 27.30 25.09
CA ASP A 442 6.19 26.23 24.11
C ASP A 442 4.73 25.86 23.94
N VAL A 443 4.13 26.36 22.87
CA VAL A 443 3.05 25.62 22.26
C VAL A 443 3.76 24.38 21.74
N THR A 444 3.83 23.35 22.59
CA THR A 444 4.04 21.99 22.12
C THR A 444 2.96 21.78 21.09
N ASN A 445 3.34 21.81 19.80
CA ASN A 445 2.44 21.41 18.74
C ASN A 445 2.23 19.93 18.97
N GLU A 446 1.20 19.58 19.71
CA GLU A 446 0.87 18.20 20.05
C GLU A 446 -0.25 17.76 19.10
N PHE A 447 -0.03 16.65 18.40
CA PHE A 447 -1.05 16.00 17.61
C PHE A 447 -1.59 14.80 18.41
N ARG A 448 -2.87 14.85 18.76
CA ARG A 448 -3.61 13.69 19.26
C ARG A 448 -4.66 13.32 18.24
N PRO A 449 -4.61 12.11 17.67
CA PRO A 449 -5.71 11.64 16.85
C PRO A 449 -6.96 11.54 17.72
N ARG A 450 -8.12 11.76 17.09
CA ARG A 450 -9.40 11.59 17.75
C ARG A 450 -9.96 10.25 17.32
N ALA A 451 -10.63 9.57 18.25
CA ALA A 451 -11.45 8.43 17.89
C ALA A 451 -12.48 8.86 16.81
N PRO A 452 -12.90 7.94 15.93
CA PRO A 452 -13.88 8.17 14.90
C PRO A 452 -15.17 8.80 15.42
N THR A 453 -15.81 9.60 14.57
CA THR A 453 -16.94 10.43 14.99
C THR A 453 -18.25 9.67 15.20
N GLY A 454 -18.42 8.48 14.60
CA GLY A 454 -19.62 7.64 14.70
C GLY A 454 -19.36 6.18 15.10
N ALA A 455 -18.65 5.97 16.21
CA ALA A 455 -18.76 4.67 16.88
C ALA A 455 -20.26 4.39 17.12
N PHE A 456 -20.80 3.33 16.51
CA PHE A 456 -22.21 2.90 16.41
C PHE A 456 -23.04 3.51 15.26
N ASP A 457 -23.65 2.65 14.41
CA ASP A 457 -24.51 2.97 13.24
C ASP A 457 -25.37 4.24 13.42
N ASP A 458 -24.83 5.37 12.92
CA ASP A 458 -25.39 6.70 13.13
C ASP A 458 -25.81 7.41 11.83
N ASP A 459 -26.03 6.64 10.75
CA ASP A 459 -26.29 7.09 9.38
C ASP A 459 -25.12 7.88 8.74
N THR A 460 -24.00 8.12 9.45
CA THR A 460 -22.77 8.67 8.86
C THR A 460 -22.12 7.62 7.97
N LYS A 461 -21.29 8.07 7.04
CA LYS A 461 -20.46 7.20 6.21
C LYS A 461 -19.03 7.34 6.70
N GLU A 462 -18.38 6.29 7.15
CA GLU A 462 -17.05 6.34 7.73
C GLU A 462 -16.09 5.40 7.01
N VAL A 463 -14.87 5.90 6.79
CA VAL A 463 -13.80 5.11 6.20
C VAL A 463 -12.52 5.23 7.02
N GLY A 464 -11.84 4.11 7.19
CA GLY A 464 -10.51 4.01 7.77
C GLY A 464 -9.55 3.27 6.85
N VAL A 465 -8.27 3.59 6.92
CA VAL A 465 -7.22 2.76 6.31
C VAL A 465 -6.07 2.53 7.25
N GLU A 466 -5.52 1.32 7.19
CA GLU A 466 -4.28 0.97 7.87
C GLU A 466 -3.32 0.29 6.92
N TRP A 467 -2.04 0.62 6.98
CA TRP A 467 -1.09 0.06 6.03
C TRP A 467 0.34 0.02 6.54
N VAL A 468 1.09 -0.96 6.05
CA VAL A 468 2.51 -1.18 6.34
C VAL A 468 3.27 -1.20 5.03
N GLY A 469 4.25 -0.31 4.91
CA GLY A 469 4.94 -0.01 3.66
C GLY A 469 6.45 -0.20 3.79
N ASN A 470 7.19 0.91 3.73
CA ASN A 470 8.66 0.81 3.71
C ASN A 470 9.25 0.67 5.11
N SER A 471 8.46 0.81 6.17
CA SER A 471 8.98 0.64 7.53
C SER A 471 9.16 -0.83 7.91
N TYR A 472 8.75 -1.78 7.06
CA TYR A 472 8.95 -3.20 7.29
C TYR A 472 10.32 -3.64 6.76
N ASP A 473 11.33 -3.54 7.62
CA ASP A 473 12.76 -3.59 7.32
C ASP A 473 13.18 -4.61 6.24
N ASP A 474 12.94 -5.90 6.45
CA ASP A 474 13.47 -6.99 5.61
C ASP A 474 12.64 -7.25 4.33
N SER A 475 11.42 -6.69 4.27
CA SER A 475 10.45 -6.97 3.21
C SER A 475 9.53 -5.76 2.95
N PRO A 476 10.03 -4.62 2.47
CA PRO A 476 9.21 -3.42 2.34
C PRO A 476 8.14 -3.55 1.25
N LEU A 477 6.95 -2.97 1.51
CA LEU A 477 5.84 -2.88 0.55
C LEU A 477 5.66 -1.44 0.05
N TRP A 478 6.45 -1.03 -0.94
CA TRP A 478 6.54 0.40 -1.33
C TRP A 478 5.26 1.05 -1.85
N ASN A 479 4.30 0.26 -2.30
CA ASN A 479 3.06 0.77 -2.87
C ASN A 479 1.92 0.84 -1.83
N SER A 480 2.13 0.38 -0.60
CA SER A 480 1.13 0.45 0.47
C SER A 480 0.63 1.87 0.76
N PRO A 481 1.51 2.89 0.94
CA PRO A 481 1.07 4.26 1.23
C PRO A 481 0.18 4.85 0.12
N ILE A 482 0.58 4.68 -1.13
CA ILE A 482 -0.10 5.30 -2.27
C ILE A 482 -1.46 4.64 -2.52
N ASP A 483 -1.53 3.31 -2.42
CA ASP A 483 -2.76 2.60 -2.73
C ASP A 483 -3.83 2.80 -1.66
N ALA A 484 -3.47 2.60 -0.38
CA ALA A 484 -4.37 2.88 0.74
C ALA A 484 -4.77 4.37 0.78
N GLY A 485 -3.83 5.28 0.49
CA GLY A 485 -4.11 6.71 0.38
C GLY A 485 -5.10 7.07 -0.74
N LYS A 486 -4.97 6.47 -1.93
CA LYS A 486 -5.89 6.67 -3.05
C LYS A 486 -7.29 6.13 -2.72
N PHE A 487 -7.40 4.92 -2.16
CA PHE A 487 -8.67 4.38 -1.65
C PHE A 487 -9.34 5.36 -0.69
N TYR A 488 -8.60 5.75 0.36
CA TYR A 488 -9.10 6.63 1.43
C TYR A 488 -9.57 7.99 0.90
N HIS A 489 -8.83 8.58 -0.05
CA HIS A 489 -9.17 9.86 -0.63
C HIS A 489 -10.36 9.79 -1.59
N HIS A 490 -10.47 8.74 -2.40
CA HIS A 490 -11.59 8.56 -3.32
C HIS A 490 -12.91 8.32 -2.56
N MET A 491 -12.88 7.48 -1.52
CA MET A 491 -14.04 7.26 -0.67
C MET A 491 -14.54 8.56 -0.03
N ALA A 492 -13.64 9.46 0.35
CA ALA A 492 -14.00 10.77 0.87
C ALA A 492 -14.59 11.71 -0.18
N THR A 493 -13.86 11.89 -1.29
CA THR A 493 -14.16 12.92 -2.29
C THR A 493 -15.33 12.55 -3.19
N THR A 494 -15.41 11.29 -3.60
CA THR A 494 -16.46 10.75 -4.47
C THR A 494 -17.54 10.02 -3.67
N GLY A 495 -17.11 9.19 -2.70
CA GLY A 495 -18.01 8.41 -1.85
C GLY A 495 -18.82 9.25 -0.85
N GLY A 496 -18.30 10.41 -0.47
CA GLY A 496 -18.85 11.26 0.58
C GLY A 496 -18.64 10.71 1.98
N TYR A 497 -17.66 9.83 2.16
CA TYR A 497 -17.29 9.27 3.46
C TYR A 497 -16.49 10.28 4.30
N SER A 498 -16.71 10.24 5.61
CA SER A 498 -15.87 10.88 6.60
C SER A 498 -14.57 10.11 6.75
N GLN A 499 -13.47 10.85 6.67
CA GLN A 499 -12.11 10.33 6.80
C GLN A 499 -11.74 10.28 8.28
N GLU A 500 -11.90 9.12 8.90
CA GLU A 500 -11.71 8.96 10.34
C GLU A 500 -10.25 8.70 10.72
N PHE A 501 -9.59 7.76 10.04
CA PHE A 501 -8.16 7.50 10.24
C PHE A 501 -7.44 6.97 9.01
N ASN A 502 -6.15 7.30 8.94
CA ASN A 502 -5.19 6.75 7.99
C ASN A 502 -3.90 6.47 8.77
N TRP A 503 -3.77 5.23 9.25
CA TRP A 503 -2.61 4.80 10.02
C TRP A 503 -1.63 4.05 9.12
N GLY A 504 -0.40 4.54 9.08
CA GLY A 504 0.63 4.01 8.21
C GLY A 504 1.93 3.76 8.95
N GLU A 505 2.68 2.77 8.50
CA GLU A 505 4.02 2.46 9.01
C GLU A 505 3.98 2.22 10.54
N TRP A 506 4.84 2.88 11.31
CA TRP A 506 4.89 2.80 12.77
C TRP A 506 3.62 3.25 13.52
N ASN A 507 2.63 3.81 12.81
CA ASN A 507 1.39 4.31 13.42
C ASN A 507 0.21 3.35 13.26
N ALA A 508 0.33 2.33 12.40
CA ALA A 508 -0.65 1.25 12.25
C ALA A 508 -0.40 0.20 13.33
N TRP A 509 -1.41 -0.11 14.14
CA TRP A 509 -1.24 -1.00 15.29
C TRP A 509 -2.18 -2.19 15.23
N GLU A 510 -1.68 -3.36 15.63
CA GLU A 510 -2.48 -4.56 15.80
C GLU A 510 -3.61 -4.38 16.82
N THR A 511 -3.43 -3.52 17.83
CA THR A 511 -4.46 -3.22 18.82
C THR A 511 -5.66 -2.49 18.24
N ASP A 512 -5.51 -1.78 17.12
CA ASP A 512 -6.62 -1.08 16.45
C ASP A 512 -7.66 -2.06 15.92
N PHE A 513 -7.25 -3.29 15.58
CA PHE A 513 -8.13 -4.36 15.10
C PHE A 513 -8.52 -5.36 16.19
N ARG A 514 -7.65 -5.55 17.18
CA ARG A 514 -7.83 -6.58 18.21
C ARG A 514 -9.06 -6.26 19.05
N ALA A 515 -9.85 -7.30 19.36
CA ALA A 515 -11.05 -7.09 20.14
C ALA A 515 -10.76 -6.59 21.55
N THR A 516 -11.62 -5.74 22.08
CA THR A 516 -11.50 -5.21 23.46
C THR A 516 -11.38 -6.33 24.52
N GLU A 517 -12.01 -7.49 24.31
CA GLU A 517 -11.89 -8.66 25.20
C GLU A 517 -10.51 -9.33 25.19
N PHE A 518 -9.70 -9.07 24.16
CA PHE A 518 -8.31 -9.50 24.00
C PHE A 518 -7.31 -8.37 24.28
N ASN A 519 -7.74 -7.32 24.99
CA ASN A 519 -6.95 -6.11 25.28
C ASN A 519 -6.59 -5.29 24.03
N GLY A 520 -7.42 -5.32 22.99
CA GLY A 520 -7.33 -4.36 21.90
C GLY A 520 -8.27 -3.16 22.10
N ASN A 521 -8.42 -2.39 21.02
CA ASN A 521 -9.18 -1.16 20.98
C ASN A 521 -9.99 -1.01 19.67
N ASP A 522 -10.40 -2.15 19.09
CA ASP A 522 -11.27 -2.23 17.92
C ASP A 522 -12.47 -1.29 17.95
N SER A 523 -13.17 -1.22 19.09
CA SER A 523 -14.35 -0.37 19.27
C SER A 523 -14.07 1.14 19.18
N GLU A 524 -12.80 1.56 19.26
CA GLU A 524 -12.40 2.95 19.03
C GLU A 524 -11.84 3.18 17.62
N TRP A 525 -11.57 2.17 16.81
CA TRP A 525 -10.92 2.34 15.51
C TRP A 525 -11.62 1.55 14.40
N ILE A 526 -11.26 0.27 14.25
CA ILE A 526 -11.66 -0.55 13.10
C ILE A 526 -13.16 -0.85 13.16
N ASP A 527 -13.71 -1.06 14.35
CA ASP A 527 -15.13 -1.36 14.57
C ASP A 527 -15.99 -0.11 14.76
N ALA A 528 -15.44 1.08 14.47
CA ALA A 528 -16.10 2.38 14.59
C ALA A 528 -16.29 3.09 13.23
N VAL A 529 -16.14 2.36 12.12
CA VAL A 529 -16.29 2.88 10.76
C VAL A 529 -16.95 1.85 9.84
N ASP A 530 -17.73 2.25 8.84
CA ASP A 530 -18.38 1.28 7.93
C ASP A 530 -17.37 0.42 7.13
N ILE A 531 -16.25 1.01 6.70
CA ILE A 531 -15.30 0.35 5.79
C ILE A 531 -13.85 0.59 6.22
N VAL A 532 -13.10 -0.49 6.33
CA VAL A 532 -11.64 -0.48 6.50
C VAL A 532 -10.94 -1.14 5.32
N PHE A 533 -9.94 -0.45 4.77
CA PHE A 533 -8.98 -1.06 3.84
C PHE A 533 -7.61 -1.18 4.51
N TYR A 534 -7.13 -2.42 4.63
CA TYR A 534 -5.81 -2.75 5.14
C TYR A 534 -4.88 -3.21 4.02
N LYS A 535 -3.62 -2.76 4.08
CA LYS A 535 -2.58 -3.21 3.16
C LYS A 535 -1.26 -3.45 3.87
N GLY A 536 -0.82 -4.70 3.87
CA GLY A 536 0.40 -5.12 4.55
C GLY A 536 0.68 -6.59 4.30
N HIS A 537 1.69 -7.12 4.97
CA HIS A 537 1.96 -8.56 4.93
C HIS A 537 0.89 -9.34 5.68
N GLY A 538 0.71 -10.58 5.25
CA GLY A 538 -0.25 -11.49 5.84
C GLY A 538 0.17 -12.93 5.63
N ASN A 539 -0.46 -13.78 6.41
CA ASN A 539 -0.35 -15.21 6.31
C ASN A 539 -1.71 -15.84 6.72
N PRO A 540 -1.86 -17.18 6.66
CA PRO A 540 -3.13 -17.84 6.98
C PRO A 540 -3.64 -17.70 8.42
N CYS A 541 -2.92 -17.01 9.29
CA CYS A 541 -3.18 -16.90 10.72
C CYS A 541 -3.24 -15.44 11.20
N SER A 542 -2.54 -14.53 10.53
CA SER A 542 -2.38 -13.15 10.98
C SER A 542 -2.05 -12.18 9.84
N ILE A 543 -2.20 -10.89 10.13
CA ILE A 543 -1.53 -9.79 9.41
C ILE A 543 -0.48 -9.16 10.33
N THR A 544 0.47 -8.42 9.75
CA THR A 544 1.63 -7.91 10.50
C THR A 544 1.80 -6.40 10.45
N PHE A 545 2.48 -5.87 11.46
CA PHE A 545 2.72 -4.45 11.69
C PHE A 545 4.21 -4.19 11.90
N THR A 546 4.67 -2.99 11.54
CA THR A 546 6.04 -2.57 11.86
C THR A 546 6.19 -2.25 13.35
N SER A 547 5.14 -1.76 14.00
CA SER A 547 5.19 -1.43 15.41
C SER A 547 5.03 -2.69 16.27
N GLU A 548 6.00 -2.93 17.15
CA GLU A 548 5.81 -3.77 18.34
C GLU A 548 5.01 -2.97 19.41
N HIS A 549 3.75 -2.62 19.15
CA HIS A 549 2.96 -1.86 20.15
C HIS A 549 2.67 -2.74 21.38
N ASP A 550 1.94 -3.82 21.18
CA ASP A 550 1.96 -5.01 22.04
C ASP A 550 2.65 -6.20 21.35
N ASP A 551 2.43 -6.37 20.04
CA ASP A 551 2.97 -7.44 19.18
C ASP A 551 3.08 -6.97 17.71
N GLU A 552 3.98 -7.54 16.91
CA GLU A 552 4.04 -7.27 15.46
C GLU A 552 2.92 -7.99 14.69
N TYR A 553 2.20 -8.91 15.32
CA TYR A 553 1.23 -9.79 14.69
C TYR A 553 -0.18 -9.60 15.27
N LEU A 554 -1.16 -9.47 14.38
CA LEU A 554 -2.57 -9.58 14.71
C LEU A 554 -3.08 -10.96 14.30
N TYR A 555 -3.27 -11.84 15.27
CA TYR A 555 -3.89 -13.14 15.01
C TYR A 555 -5.39 -12.97 14.78
N PHE A 556 -5.93 -13.61 13.73
CA PHE A 556 -7.35 -13.54 13.43
C PHE A 556 -8.24 -14.14 14.53
N SER A 557 -7.68 -14.98 15.41
CA SER A 557 -8.39 -15.48 16.60
C SER A 557 -8.77 -14.40 17.60
N ASP A 558 -8.11 -13.25 17.54
CA ASP A 558 -8.27 -12.16 18.49
C ASP A 558 -9.21 -11.06 17.93
N LEU A 559 -9.91 -11.36 16.84
CA LEU A 559 -10.86 -10.47 16.19
C LEU A 559 -12.31 -10.76 16.60
N LYS A 560 -13.07 -9.67 16.66
CA LYS A 560 -14.54 -9.57 16.70
C LYS A 560 -14.87 -8.39 15.81
N LEU A 561 -15.59 -8.63 14.72
CA LEU A 561 -15.82 -7.62 13.68
C LEU A 561 -17.32 -7.39 13.50
N GLY A 562 -17.71 -6.12 13.54
CA GLY A 562 -19.07 -5.62 13.40
C GLY A 562 -19.94 -5.78 14.65
N ASP A 563 -19.36 -5.94 15.84
CA ASP A 563 -20.12 -5.71 17.09
C ASP A 563 -20.29 -4.21 17.43
N GLY A 564 -19.73 -3.34 16.59
CA GLY A 564 -19.87 -1.89 16.51
C GLY A 564 -20.50 -1.45 15.17
N ASP A 565 -19.71 -0.86 14.29
CA ASP A 565 -20.15 -0.21 13.02
C ASP A 565 -19.49 -0.79 11.75
N LEU A 566 -18.56 -1.74 11.88
CA LEU A 566 -17.81 -2.23 10.73
C LEU A 566 -18.63 -3.17 9.85
N GLU A 567 -18.82 -2.75 8.59
CA GLU A 567 -19.51 -3.53 7.57
C GLU A 567 -18.56 -4.27 6.64
N THR A 568 -17.42 -3.65 6.29
CA THR A 568 -16.47 -4.25 5.36
C THR A 568 -15.03 -4.09 5.81
N LEU A 569 -14.34 -5.21 6.00
CA LEU A 569 -12.89 -5.26 6.09
C LEU A 569 -12.31 -5.80 4.77
N ALA A 570 -11.55 -4.98 4.06
CA ALA A 570 -10.82 -5.39 2.86
C ALA A 570 -9.32 -5.41 3.12
N MET A 571 -8.66 -6.51 2.79
CA MET A 571 -7.22 -6.71 3.03
C MET A 571 -6.49 -7.07 1.74
N GLU A 572 -5.60 -6.19 1.27
CA GLU A 572 -4.61 -6.54 0.26
C GLU A 572 -3.37 -7.12 0.93
N SER A 573 -3.48 -8.39 1.33
CA SER A 573 -2.46 -9.12 2.07
C SER A 573 -2.40 -10.58 1.63
N CYS A 574 -1.19 -11.16 1.68
CA CYS A 574 -0.96 -12.51 1.23
C CYS A 574 -1.68 -13.54 2.11
N ASP A 575 -2.32 -14.53 1.49
CA ASP A 575 -2.79 -15.76 2.12
C ASP A 575 -3.65 -15.58 3.38
N VAL A 576 -4.42 -14.49 3.47
CA VAL A 576 -5.29 -14.21 4.63
C VAL A 576 -6.59 -15.02 4.63
N MET A 577 -6.97 -15.60 3.48
CA MET A 577 -8.19 -16.41 3.33
C MET A 577 -8.02 -17.73 2.55
N PRO A 578 -6.97 -18.54 2.76
CA PRO A 578 -6.94 -19.89 2.20
C PRO A 578 -8.04 -20.73 2.85
N LEU A 579 -8.67 -21.60 2.07
CA LEU A 579 -9.72 -22.49 2.59
C LEU A 579 -9.22 -23.37 3.75
N TYR A 580 -7.96 -23.78 3.67
CA TYR A 580 -7.25 -24.53 4.71
C TYR A 580 -5.83 -23.99 4.87
N GLY A 581 -5.45 -23.69 6.10
CA GLY A 581 -4.13 -23.23 6.47
C GLY A 581 -3.62 -23.91 7.75
N PRO A 582 -2.40 -23.58 8.18
CA PRO A 582 -1.83 -24.09 9.43
C PRO A 582 -2.66 -23.79 10.68
N CYS A 583 -3.39 -22.66 10.70
CA CYS A 583 -4.26 -22.27 11.82
C CYS A 583 -5.68 -22.86 11.75
N GLY A 584 -5.95 -23.74 10.79
CA GLY A 584 -7.21 -24.45 10.65
C GLY A 584 -7.90 -24.18 9.32
N SER A 585 -9.19 -24.48 9.27
CA SER A 585 -10.02 -24.11 8.11
C SER A 585 -10.44 -22.66 8.20
N LEU A 586 -10.71 -22.04 7.05
CA LEU A 586 -11.32 -20.71 6.96
C LEU A 586 -12.52 -20.57 7.91
N TRP A 587 -13.40 -21.58 7.97
CA TRP A 587 -14.61 -21.59 8.79
C TRP A 587 -14.34 -21.46 10.29
N SER A 588 -13.30 -22.15 10.78
CA SER A 588 -12.94 -22.15 12.20
C SER A 588 -12.17 -20.89 12.61
N LEU A 589 -11.54 -20.24 11.64
CA LEU A 589 -10.74 -19.05 11.84
C LEU A 589 -11.61 -17.80 11.77
N TRP A 590 -12.29 -17.60 10.65
CA TRP A 590 -13.09 -16.41 10.38
C TRP A 590 -14.54 -16.51 10.86
N GLY A 591 -15.12 -17.71 10.98
CA GLY A 591 -16.49 -17.86 11.46
C GLY A 591 -16.75 -17.20 12.82
N PRO A 592 -15.92 -17.44 13.85
CA PRO A 592 -16.05 -16.78 15.16
C PRO A 592 -15.74 -15.27 15.16
N VAL A 593 -15.18 -14.74 14.08
CA VAL A 593 -14.84 -13.31 13.95
C VAL A 593 -16.07 -12.49 13.54
N LEU A 594 -16.99 -13.08 12.78
CA LEU A 594 -18.22 -12.41 12.32
C LEU A 594 -19.15 -12.12 13.50
N GLN A 595 -19.19 -10.87 14.00
CA GLN A 595 -20.10 -10.42 15.07
C GLN A 595 -21.21 -9.48 14.59
N GLY A 596 -21.08 -8.98 13.37
CA GLY A 596 -22.05 -8.17 12.65
C GLY A 596 -21.50 -7.72 11.31
N VAL A 597 -20.19 -7.85 11.06
CA VAL A 597 -19.56 -7.48 9.80
C VAL A 597 -20.22 -8.17 8.62
N HIS A 598 -20.55 -7.40 7.61
CA HIS A 598 -21.20 -7.91 6.41
C HIS A 598 -20.25 -8.76 5.60
N GLN A 599 -19.04 -8.26 5.31
CA GLN A 599 -18.10 -8.93 4.41
C GLN A 599 -16.64 -8.72 4.79
N ILE A 600 -15.84 -9.77 4.56
CA ILE A 600 -14.39 -9.69 4.65
C ILE A 600 -13.83 -10.03 3.27
N CYS A 601 -13.07 -9.10 2.68
CA CYS A 601 -12.43 -9.23 1.39
C CYS A 601 -10.92 -9.46 1.56
N GLY A 602 -10.34 -10.38 0.79
CA GLY A 602 -8.91 -10.68 0.87
C GLY A 602 -8.44 -11.62 -0.23
N PHE A 603 -7.37 -12.37 0.05
CA PHE A 603 -6.76 -13.30 -0.90
C PHE A 603 -6.67 -14.72 -0.35
N ALA A 604 -7.00 -15.70 -1.19
CA ALA A 604 -6.81 -17.12 -0.91
C ALA A 604 -5.40 -17.62 -1.23
N THR A 605 -4.60 -16.77 -1.87
CA THR A 605 -3.19 -16.97 -2.25
C THR A 605 -2.38 -15.75 -1.82
N SER A 606 -1.11 -15.66 -2.21
CA SER A 606 -0.37 -14.40 -2.15
C SER A 606 -1.04 -13.28 -2.96
N ALA A 607 -0.69 -12.03 -2.62
CA ALA A 607 -1.12 -10.82 -3.32
C ALA A 607 0.12 -10.07 -3.84
N LYS A 608 -0.01 -9.43 -5.00
CA LYS A 608 1.02 -8.53 -5.52
C LYS A 608 0.93 -7.19 -4.81
N ASN A 609 2.08 -6.58 -4.52
CA ASN A 609 2.16 -5.21 -4.00
C ASN A 609 1.82 -4.19 -5.09
N THR A 610 0.54 -3.99 -5.39
CA THR A 610 0.10 -3.08 -6.46
C THR A 610 -0.03 -1.64 -5.96
N PRO A 611 -0.05 -0.61 -6.82
CA PRO A 611 -0.20 0.78 -6.35
C PRO A 611 -1.61 1.37 -6.51
N SER A 612 -2.59 0.57 -6.96
CA SER A 612 -3.91 1.10 -7.32
C SER A 612 -5.06 0.10 -7.18
N MET A 613 -4.86 -1.09 -6.59
CA MET A 613 -5.99 -2.03 -6.41
C MET A 613 -7.01 -1.47 -5.42
N GLY A 614 -6.57 -0.82 -4.35
CA GLY A 614 -7.43 -0.08 -3.43
C GLY A 614 -8.18 1.05 -4.14
N MET A 615 -7.50 1.87 -4.95
CA MET A 615 -8.17 2.89 -5.76
C MET A 615 -9.28 2.31 -6.64
N GLU A 616 -8.96 1.24 -7.39
CA GLU A 616 -9.90 0.58 -8.29
C GLU A 616 -11.09 0.01 -7.52
N PHE A 617 -10.85 -0.58 -6.34
CA PHE A 617 -11.91 -1.07 -5.47
C PHE A 617 -12.87 0.06 -5.05
N ALA A 618 -12.34 1.20 -4.60
CA ALA A 618 -13.15 2.37 -4.25
C ALA A 618 -13.93 2.94 -5.45
N LEU A 619 -13.31 2.98 -6.63
CA LEU A 619 -13.93 3.46 -7.86
C LEU A 619 -15.12 2.58 -8.25
N GLN A 620 -14.95 1.25 -8.23
CA GLN A 620 -16.03 0.33 -8.57
C GLN A 620 -17.18 0.34 -7.54
N MET A 621 -16.87 0.50 -6.25
CA MET A 621 -17.88 0.61 -5.19
C MET A 621 -18.72 1.89 -5.27
N THR A 622 -18.15 2.97 -5.79
CA THR A 622 -18.83 4.28 -5.88
C THR A 622 -19.42 4.55 -7.26
N GLY A 623 -18.96 3.82 -8.28
CA GLY A 623 -19.33 3.99 -9.68
C GLY A 623 -18.81 5.30 -10.29
N LEU A 624 -18.95 5.43 -11.60
CA LEU A 624 -18.63 6.65 -12.35
C LEU A 624 -19.87 7.08 -13.13
N TYR A 625 -20.72 7.94 -12.56
CA TYR A 625 -22.00 8.31 -13.19
C TYR A 625 -21.82 8.67 -14.68
N PRO A 626 -22.56 8.05 -15.61
CA PRO A 626 -23.75 7.19 -15.42
C PRO A 626 -23.50 5.68 -15.19
N LEU A 627 -22.25 5.21 -15.15
CA LEU A 627 -21.95 3.84 -14.73
C LEU A 627 -22.39 3.65 -13.27
N PRO A 628 -23.13 2.57 -12.96
CA PRO A 628 -23.57 2.32 -11.60
C PRO A 628 -22.38 1.90 -10.71
N ALA A 629 -22.56 2.07 -9.42
CA ALA A 629 -21.77 1.37 -8.43
C ALA A 629 -22.01 -0.14 -8.51
N LEU A 630 -20.98 -0.93 -8.24
CA LEU A 630 -21.06 -2.38 -8.10
C LEU A 630 -21.25 -2.77 -6.63
N THR A 631 -21.66 -4.01 -6.39
CA THR A 631 -21.62 -4.59 -5.02
C THR A 631 -20.18 -4.65 -4.51
N ILE A 632 -20.00 -4.80 -3.20
CA ILE A 632 -18.67 -4.97 -2.57
C ILE A 632 -17.93 -6.17 -3.18
N VAL A 633 -18.61 -7.31 -3.34
CA VAL A 633 -18.04 -8.53 -3.95
C VAL A 633 -17.57 -8.27 -5.39
N GLU A 634 -18.44 -7.67 -6.21
CA GLU A 634 -18.12 -7.38 -7.62
C GLU A 634 -16.99 -6.36 -7.73
N SER A 635 -16.95 -5.36 -6.86
CA SER A 635 -15.90 -4.35 -6.81
C SER A 635 -14.55 -4.97 -6.44
N TRP A 636 -14.50 -5.81 -5.40
CA TRP A 636 -13.27 -6.49 -4.99
C TRP A 636 -12.74 -7.42 -6.08
N PHE A 637 -13.63 -8.18 -6.70
CA PHE A 637 -13.27 -9.09 -7.79
C PHE A 637 -12.82 -8.36 -9.04
N LYS A 638 -13.48 -7.26 -9.44
CA LYS A 638 -13.03 -6.44 -10.60
C LYS A 638 -11.67 -5.79 -10.32
N ALA A 639 -11.45 -5.25 -9.12
CA ALA A 639 -10.17 -4.67 -8.73
C ALA A 639 -9.03 -5.69 -8.77
N GLY A 640 -9.25 -6.88 -8.19
CA GLY A 640 -8.29 -7.99 -8.29
C GLY A 640 -8.00 -8.38 -9.74
N TYR A 641 -9.05 -8.52 -10.55
CA TYR A 641 -8.95 -8.88 -11.95
C TYR A 641 -8.15 -7.89 -12.82
N ILE A 642 -8.17 -6.60 -12.46
CA ILE A 642 -7.50 -5.52 -13.19
C ILE A 642 -6.02 -5.41 -12.80
N HIS A 643 -5.70 -5.62 -11.52
CA HIS A 643 -4.39 -5.29 -10.94
C HIS A 643 -3.53 -6.49 -10.51
N GLN A 644 -4.13 -7.67 -10.31
CA GLN A 644 -3.43 -8.88 -9.88
C GLN A 644 -3.20 -9.82 -11.07
N ASN A 645 -2.21 -10.71 -10.95
CA ASN A 645 -1.89 -11.68 -12.00
C ASN A 645 -2.85 -12.88 -11.95
N SER A 646 -2.98 -13.60 -13.06
CA SER A 646 -3.90 -14.73 -13.23
C SER A 646 -3.69 -15.92 -12.28
N ASP A 647 -2.51 -16.04 -11.66
CA ASP A 647 -2.21 -17.03 -10.61
C ASP A 647 -2.76 -16.66 -9.24
N LYS A 648 -3.19 -15.40 -9.04
CA LYS A 648 -3.74 -14.91 -7.77
C LYS A 648 -5.23 -15.21 -7.65
N ILE A 649 -5.69 -15.42 -6.43
CA ILE A 649 -7.09 -15.74 -6.13
C ILE A 649 -7.59 -14.76 -5.08
N VAL A 650 -8.45 -13.84 -5.48
CA VAL A 650 -9.23 -13.00 -4.56
C VAL A 650 -10.34 -13.80 -3.93
N ALA A 651 -10.68 -13.45 -2.69
CA ALA A 651 -11.67 -14.12 -1.88
C ALA A 651 -12.57 -13.11 -1.16
N VAL A 652 -13.84 -13.52 -0.97
CA VAL A 652 -14.77 -12.86 -0.06
C VAL A 652 -15.37 -13.92 0.86
N PHE A 653 -15.43 -13.61 2.16
CA PHE A 653 -16.02 -14.45 3.20
C PHE A 653 -17.08 -13.68 3.99
N TYR A 654 -18.23 -14.30 4.22
CA TYR A 654 -19.31 -13.69 4.99
C TYR A 654 -20.30 -14.70 5.60
N GLY A 655 -21.09 -14.25 6.58
CA GLY A 655 -22.23 -14.96 7.13
C GLY A 655 -23.51 -14.58 6.39
N THR A 656 -24.26 -15.54 5.88
CA THR A 656 -25.46 -15.27 5.06
C THR A 656 -26.72 -15.15 5.91
N ASN A 657 -27.56 -14.17 5.57
CA ASN A 657 -28.92 -14.03 6.10
C ASN A 657 -29.92 -14.96 5.40
N SER A 658 -29.49 -15.61 4.31
CA SER A 658 -30.31 -16.49 3.50
C SER A 658 -30.33 -17.93 4.00
N THR A 659 -31.52 -18.53 4.01
CA THR A 659 -31.66 -19.98 4.30
C THR A 659 -31.14 -20.89 3.18
N ASN A 660 -31.01 -20.35 1.96
CA ASN A 660 -30.39 -21.02 0.82
C ASN A 660 -29.34 -20.09 0.20
N PRO A 661 -28.06 -20.25 0.57
CA PRO A 661 -27.00 -19.38 0.06
C PRO A 661 -26.81 -19.42 -1.47
N PHE A 662 -27.17 -20.53 -2.14
CA PHE A 662 -27.09 -20.63 -3.60
C PHE A 662 -28.19 -19.87 -4.34
N GLN A 663 -29.18 -19.32 -3.63
CA GLN A 663 -30.24 -18.46 -4.16
C GLN A 663 -30.54 -17.41 -3.08
N PRO A 664 -29.59 -16.49 -2.83
CA PRO A 664 -29.70 -15.54 -1.74
C PRO A 664 -30.92 -14.64 -1.93
N GLN A 665 -31.56 -14.27 -0.83
CA GLN A 665 -32.59 -13.22 -0.84
C GLN A 665 -31.92 -11.85 -0.99
N LEU A 666 -32.71 -10.80 -1.28
CA LEU A 666 -32.17 -9.43 -1.39
C LEU A 666 -31.42 -9.00 -0.11
N ASP A 667 -32.01 -9.32 1.03
CA ASP A 667 -31.44 -9.07 2.36
C ASP A 667 -30.38 -10.12 2.70
N ASP A 668 -29.21 -9.99 2.08
CA ASP A 668 -28.05 -10.85 2.22
C ASP A 668 -26.77 -10.09 1.86
N PRO A 669 -25.63 -10.29 2.57
CA PRO A 669 -24.43 -9.47 2.34
C PRO A 669 -23.88 -9.48 0.92
N ILE A 670 -24.12 -10.54 0.15
CA ILE A 670 -23.68 -10.59 -1.26
C ILE A 670 -24.27 -9.48 -2.14
N ASN A 671 -25.42 -8.90 -1.76
CA ASN A 671 -26.06 -7.82 -2.51
C ASN A 671 -25.66 -6.44 -2.02
N ASP A 672 -24.77 -6.34 -1.03
CA ASP A 672 -24.40 -5.05 -0.45
C ASP A 672 -23.55 -4.24 -1.39
N HIS A 673 -23.86 -2.96 -1.42
CA HIS A 673 -23.03 -1.91 -1.98
C HIS A 673 -22.41 -1.10 -0.84
N ALA A 674 -21.44 -0.26 -1.16
CA ALA A 674 -21.02 0.78 -0.24
C ALA A 674 -22.24 1.65 0.17
N LYS A 675 -22.32 2.04 1.44
CA LYS A 675 -23.41 2.85 2.02
C LYS A 675 -23.71 4.06 1.14
N GLY A 676 -24.97 4.17 0.71
CA GLY A 676 -25.46 5.23 -0.18
C GLY A 676 -25.20 5.05 -1.68
N PHE A 677 -24.65 3.91 -2.10
CA PHE A 677 -24.41 3.57 -3.51
C PHE A 677 -25.27 2.41 -4.02
N GLY A 678 -26.02 1.75 -3.14
CA GLY A 678 -26.98 0.71 -3.49
C GLY A 678 -27.70 0.16 -2.28
N TYR A 679 -28.14 -1.10 -2.36
CA TYR A 679 -28.73 -1.80 -1.22
C TYR A 679 -27.64 -2.15 -0.20
N VAL A 680 -27.98 -2.11 1.08
CA VAL A 680 -27.20 -2.64 2.21
C VAL A 680 -28.16 -3.49 3.02
N CYS A 681 -27.81 -4.73 3.31
CA CYS A 681 -28.65 -5.65 4.07
C CYS A 681 -28.71 -5.27 5.55
N SER A 682 -29.53 -5.97 6.33
CA SER A 682 -29.41 -5.89 7.79
C SER A 682 -28.23 -6.72 8.29
N ASP A 683 -27.65 -6.32 9.41
CA ASP A 683 -26.48 -6.95 10.04
C ASP A 683 -26.67 -8.47 10.17
N PRO A 684 -25.78 -9.28 9.58
CA PRO A 684 -25.73 -10.69 9.87
C PRO A 684 -25.25 -10.86 11.31
N THR A 685 -26.15 -11.29 12.20
CA THR A 685 -25.80 -11.58 13.60
C THR A 685 -25.43 -13.05 13.79
N PRO A 686 -24.49 -13.40 14.69
CA PRO A 686 -24.06 -14.79 14.92
C PRO A 686 -25.21 -15.78 15.14
N ASP A 687 -26.27 -15.35 15.84
CA ASP A 687 -27.45 -16.18 16.13
C ASP A 687 -28.31 -16.47 14.89
N ALA A 688 -28.22 -15.63 13.85
CA ALA A 688 -28.97 -15.75 12.60
C ALA A 688 -28.19 -16.49 11.49
N MET A 689 -26.87 -16.60 11.61
CA MET A 689 -26.00 -17.24 10.62
C MET A 689 -26.10 -18.77 10.64
N GLY A 690 -27.03 -19.33 9.85
CA GLY A 690 -27.10 -20.78 9.64
C GLY A 690 -26.02 -21.32 8.69
N TRP A 691 -25.42 -20.43 7.90
CA TRP A 691 -24.43 -20.77 6.88
C TRP A 691 -23.35 -19.69 6.77
N TYR A 692 -22.14 -20.12 6.43
CA TYR A 692 -21.07 -19.24 5.95
C TYR A 692 -20.89 -19.41 4.45
N VAL A 693 -20.50 -18.34 3.78
CA VAL A 693 -20.23 -18.30 2.34
C VAL A 693 -18.79 -17.86 2.11
N TYR A 694 -18.14 -18.54 1.19
CA TYR A 694 -16.79 -18.25 0.73
C TYR A 694 -16.77 -18.29 -0.79
N ILE A 695 -16.46 -17.15 -1.41
CA ILE A 695 -16.38 -17.01 -2.86
C ILE A 695 -14.94 -16.73 -3.22
N THR A 696 -14.42 -17.44 -4.20
CA THR A 696 -13.07 -17.25 -4.74
C THR A 696 -13.15 -17.01 -6.23
N SER A 697 -12.27 -16.15 -6.74
CA SER A 697 -12.19 -15.85 -8.17
C SER A 697 -10.72 -15.70 -8.58
N ASN A 698 -10.30 -16.42 -9.62
CA ASN A 698 -9.00 -16.19 -10.21
C ASN A 698 -8.94 -14.78 -10.82
N CYS A 699 -7.87 -14.07 -10.48
CA CYS A 699 -7.61 -12.71 -10.94
C CYS A 699 -7.16 -12.66 -12.38
#